data_AF-A0A3B0YBG5-F1
#
_entry.id   AF-A0A3B0YBG5-F1
#
_cell.length_a   1.000
_cell.length_b   1.000
_cell.length_c   1.000
_cell.angle_alpha   90.00
_cell.angle_beta   90.00
_cell.angle_gamma   90.00
#
_symmetry.space_group_name_H-M   'P 1'
#
loop_
_entity.id
_entity.type
_entity.pdbx_description
1 polymer ?
#
loop_
_entity_poly.entity_id
_entity_poly.type
_entity_poly.pdbx_seq_one_letter_code
_entity_poly.pdbx_strand_id
1 'polypeptide(L)'
;MNIHDLHSFAASATHNWRPKLALLPIMIGVGLLSACGGGDSETGADPGVENFPIVYAKRSILVDDMGEIIQPDIRRPLRSTPGGDIFLKNRATISSDPVNLTLALTNGLGDVRDLDVSSDGKILVFSLLTEDPDPNNNNDNPKWDIYTWNLEDGGVPTRVITSSLIADEGDDIAPYFLPNNNRIVFSSNRQKASRSILLDENLGKPQFSSQDEDNRIKSLVLHVMDIDGSNIQQISFNQSHDLDPVVLSDGRILFSRWDNMNRVDNTNENNTVRSKVSLYTILQDGSDLQPWYGTHNESHAIPNVPSNNLHFVQPRELSSGTVMALQMTYTDTFAGGEIVTIDGANFVDLNQPTTVNAGAISSSAVQKVTNNNLKFDGTLVTESRYASFFPLDDGTSRILVSRGLCQVQVDTSLDPTTPVLETRPCTPENLSDPTAIETYPSYGIWLLDNSGGQTERPVELAEPGKFLSDAIVMRPYTRPTVNLGRTAALDDTNTLVKEKVGLLNIRSVYDFGAGDGVLASSYFGLPVATGVNDVLTLGDPAQATPDQRPARFIRLVKAVGQPNRRDPDLANPPDLSTRAFGRGGRARGMKEIIGYSPIQPDGSVLMKVPANVAFYIDILDKDARRINNQRHNNWLQVSAGDTLQCTGCHAHPGGTNPPLPLPHGRLDAEATSINSGAPADGFSYPNTLDPATSAAYFANAGDTMAEALVRAQAAQSVTTAVTPSVNVVYRDIWTDPAAVTPATSFSREYSGVSTPELSALSSVSPTTAACETQWVSTCRIVINYQQHIQPLWDLTPRVRIDPATGLPEVAGADVTCTSCHATVKVGVAAVPDAQLDLSATDPSDEENQHIESYRELFFNDNFQELNGNVLQDVLITQLVFDENGDPVLDQNDVQLTEQVPDPDLRLSPSMSATGARRSFFMEKMTETELNAGRALSPATVNHANMLTAAELRLIAEFLDIGGQYYNNPFDPTAPQN
;
A
#
# COMPACT_ATOMS: atom_id res chain seq x y z
N MET A 1 45.12 -38.04 -2.64
CA MET A 1 46.58 -38.30 -2.57
C MET A 1 46.81 -39.11 -1.30
N ASN A 2 47.36 -40.34 -1.42
CA ASN A 2 48.10 -41.14 -0.42
C ASN A 2 47.77 -41.02 1.09
N ILE A 3 47.56 -42.07 1.93
CA ILE A 3 47.26 -43.53 1.83
C ILE A 3 46.62 -43.93 3.22
N HIS A 4 46.52 -45.15 3.82
CA HIS A 4 46.97 -46.55 3.61
C HIS A 4 46.03 -47.51 4.39
N ASP A 5 45.75 -48.71 3.84
CA ASP A 5 45.59 -50.04 4.50
C ASP A 5 44.53 -50.28 5.61
N LEU A 6 44.08 -51.52 5.94
CA LEU A 6 44.53 -52.89 5.59
C LEU A 6 43.38 -53.80 5.08
N HIS A 7 43.76 -54.77 4.21
CA HIS A 7 43.39 -56.21 4.09
C HIS A 7 41.98 -56.78 4.44
N SER A 8 41.47 -57.88 3.86
CA SER A 8 41.77 -58.67 2.63
C SER A 8 40.80 -59.88 2.47
N PHE A 9 40.82 -60.58 1.31
CA PHE A 9 40.03 -61.79 0.90
C PHE A 9 38.51 -61.55 0.67
N ALA A 10 37.85 -61.89 -0.46
CA ALA A 10 37.97 -62.94 -1.51
C ALA A 10 37.41 -64.32 -1.07
N ALA A 11 36.63 -65.09 -1.87
CA ALA A 11 36.03 -64.95 -3.22
C ALA A 11 34.69 -65.76 -3.27
N SER A 12 33.89 -65.93 -4.34
CA SER A 12 33.99 -65.64 -5.79
C SER A 12 32.59 -65.28 -6.40
N ALA A 13 32.44 -64.78 -7.63
CA ALA A 13 32.24 -65.49 -8.92
C ALA A 13 31.29 -66.74 -8.87
N THR A 14 30.36 -66.98 -9.82
CA THR A 14 30.25 -66.51 -11.23
C THR A 14 28.81 -66.43 -11.78
N HIS A 15 28.54 -65.38 -12.56
CA HIS A 15 27.88 -65.36 -13.91
C HIS A 15 26.71 -66.28 -14.33
N ASN A 16 25.72 -65.62 -14.97
CA ASN A 16 25.00 -66.01 -16.20
C ASN A 16 23.93 -67.14 -16.14
N TRP A 17 22.87 -67.17 -16.97
CA TRP A 17 22.47 -66.29 -18.09
C TRP A 17 20.93 -66.21 -18.28
N ARG A 18 20.47 -65.50 -19.34
CA ARG A 18 19.06 -65.20 -19.67
C ARG A 18 18.34 -66.35 -20.48
N PRO A 19 17.18 -66.17 -21.15
CA PRO A 19 15.87 -66.54 -20.59
C PRO A 19 14.97 -67.39 -21.53
N LYS A 20 13.76 -67.77 -21.07
CA LYS A 20 12.49 -67.97 -21.82
C LYS A 20 11.40 -68.36 -20.79
N LEU A 21 10.23 -67.72 -20.69
CA LEU A 21 9.10 -67.65 -21.63
C LEU A 21 8.49 -69.03 -21.97
N ALA A 22 7.39 -69.41 -21.30
CA ALA A 22 6.07 -69.67 -21.93
C ALA A 22 5.06 -70.41 -21.00
N LEU A 23 3.77 -70.27 -21.35
CA LEU A 23 2.63 -71.17 -21.06
C LEU A 23 2.05 -71.26 -19.61
N LEU A 24 0.84 -70.71 -19.46
CA LEU A 24 -0.21 -71.29 -18.60
C LEU A 24 -0.61 -72.69 -19.12
N PRO A 25 -1.23 -73.51 -18.27
CA PRO A 25 -2.63 -73.87 -18.56
C PRO A 25 -3.60 -73.66 -17.38
N ILE A 26 -4.89 -73.81 -17.67
CA ILE A 26 -6.05 -73.50 -16.81
C ILE A 26 -6.66 -74.83 -16.30
N MET A 27 -7.30 -74.83 -15.11
CA MET A 27 -8.64 -75.41 -14.81
C MET A 27 -8.85 -75.84 -13.34
N ILE A 28 -10.00 -75.40 -12.77
CA ILE A 28 -10.95 -76.13 -11.89
C ILE A 28 -10.39 -77.03 -10.76
N GLY A 29 -10.81 -76.93 -9.49
CA GLY A 29 -11.95 -76.23 -8.88
C GLY A 29 -12.58 -77.08 -7.75
N VAL A 30 -13.61 -76.57 -7.06
CA VAL A 30 -14.32 -77.18 -5.90
C VAL A 30 -13.49 -77.22 -4.59
N GLY A 31 -14.00 -76.78 -3.43
CA GLY A 31 -15.25 -76.06 -3.20
C GLY A 31 -15.62 -75.87 -1.72
N LEU A 32 -16.27 -74.74 -1.42
CA LEU A 32 -17.21 -74.47 -0.33
C LEU A 32 -17.00 -75.12 1.06
N LEU A 33 -16.76 -74.26 2.06
CA LEU A 33 -17.72 -74.10 3.17
C LEU A 33 -17.65 -72.68 3.75
N SER A 34 -18.76 -72.20 4.29
CA SER A 34 -19.00 -70.78 4.57
C SER A 34 -18.91 -70.40 6.05
N ALA A 35 -18.37 -69.22 6.33
CA ALA A 35 -18.67 -68.46 7.54
C ALA A 35 -18.80 -66.97 7.16
N CYS A 36 -19.99 -66.39 7.28
CA CYS A 36 -20.21 -64.98 7.03
C CYS A 36 -19.83 -64.18 8.29
N GLY A 37 -18.72 -63.43 8.22
CA GLY A 37 -18.49 -62.27 9.06
C GLY A 37 -18.60 -61.03 8.17
N GLY A 38 -19.59 -60.17 8.42
CA GLY A 38 -19.76 -58.94 7.65
C GLY A 38 -18.67 -57.94 8.00
N GLY A 39 -17.78 -57.67 7.04
CA GLY A 39 -17.03 -56.42 6.99
C GLY A 39 -17.54 -55.65 5.80
N ASP A 40 -18.04 -54.43 6.03
CA ASP A 40 -18.39 -53.52 4.94
C ASP A 40 -17.10 -53.08 4.24
N SER A 41 -16.86 -53.66 3.07
CA SER A 41 -15.73 -53.32 2.23
C SER A 41 -16.02 -52.01 1.51
N GLU A 42 -15.43 -50.90 1.97
CA GLU A 42 -15.39 -49.66 1.18
C GLU A 42 -14.60 -49.90 -0.11
N THR A 43 -15.32 -50.13 -1.21
CA THR A 43 -14.74 -50.36 -2.54
C THR A 43 -14.32 -49.04 -3.17
N GLY A 44 -13.25 -48.43 -2.65
CA GLY A 44 -12.81 -47.10 -3.08
C GLY A 44 -11.41 -46.68 -2.62
N ALA A 45 -10.49 -47.62 -2.40
CA ALA A 45 -9.13 -47.32 -1.94
C ALA A 45 -8.32 -46.53 -2.99
N ASP A 46 -8.15 -45.24 -2.77
CA ASP A 46 -7.34 -44.34 -3.58
C ASP A 46 -5.90 -44.30 -3.06
N PRO A 47 -4.88 -44.77 -3.83
CA PRO A 47 -3.52 -44.90 -3.30
C PRO A 47 -2.79 -43.59 -2.99
N GLY A 48 -3.33 -42.43 -3.36
CA GLY A 48 -2.65 -41.13 -3.21
C GLY A 48 -2.67 -40.59 -1.78
N VAL A 49 -3.78 -39.95 -1.41
CA VAL A 49 -3.87 -39.10 -0.20
C VAL A 49 -4.03 -39.90 1.09
N GLU A 50 -4.63 -41.09 1.02
CA GLU A 50 -4.95 -41.93 2.19
C GLU A 50 -3.72 -42.51 2.91
N ASN A 51 -2.54 -42.42 2.28
CA ASN A 51 -1.28 -42.93 2.81
C ASN A 51 -0.39 -41.86 3.46
N PHE A 52 -0.81 -40.59 3.45
CA PHE A 52 -0.09 -39.48 4.09
C PHE A 52 -0.90 -38.89 5.25
N PRO A 53 -0.25 -38.41 6.33
CA PRO A 53 -0.93 -37.69 7.38
C PRO A 53 -1.49 -36.35 6.87
N ILE A 54 -2.62 -35.95 7.45
CA ILE A 54 -3.22 -34.63 7.25
C ILE A 54 -3.20 -33.90 8.59
N VAL A 55 -2.78 -32.64 8.57
CA VAL A 55 -2.95 -31.70 9.70
C VAL A 55 -3.93 -30.60 9.32
N TYR A 56 -4.66 -30.10 10.30
CA TYR A 56 -5.64 -29.01 10.16
C TYR A 56 -5.78 -28.24 11.47
N ALA A 57 -6.13 -26.97 11.38
CA ALA A 57 -6.56 -26.18 12.53
C ALA A 57 -8.05 -26.46 12.81
N LYS A 58 -8.42 -26.49 14.10
CA LYS A 58 -9.80 -26.45 14.59
C LYS A 58 -9.90 -25.30 15.59
N ARG A 59 -10.62 -24.24 15.21
CA ARG A 59 -10.69 -22.96 15.93
C ARG A 59 -12.10 -22.70 16.45
N SER A 60 -12.23 -21.87 17.48
CA SER A 60 -13.54 -21.45 18.00
C SER A 60 -14.20 -20.41 17.09
N ILE A 61 -15.51 -20.52 16.90
CA ILE A 61 -16.33 -19.40 16.41
C ILE A 61 -16.36 -18.35 17.53
N LEU A 62 -15.98 -17.12 17.19
CA LEU A 62 -15.92 -16.04 18.18
C LEU A 62 -17.29 -15.40 18.39
N VAL A 63 -17.68 -15.26 19.65
CA VAL A 63 -18.88 -14.54 20.08
C VAL A 63 -18.50 -13.43 21.06
N ASP A 64 -19.39 -12.47 21.27
CA ASP A 64 -19.28 -11.45 22.32
C ASP A 64 -19.98 -11.85 23.64
N ASP A 65 -20.02 -10.94 24.60
CA ASP A 65 -20.62 -11.15 25.93
C ASP A 65 -22.14 -11.43 25.91
N MET A 66 -22.82 -11.13 24.80
CA MET A 66 -24.24 -11.44 24.58
C MET A 66 -24.43 -12.78 23.86
N GLY A 67 -23.35 -13.37 23.33
CA GLY A 67 -23.38 -14.58 22.51
C GLY A 67 -23.48 -14.31 21.00
N GLU A 68 -23.41 -13.05 20.57
CA GLU A 68 -23.52 -12.68 19.15
C GLU A 68 -22.21 -12.92 18.40
N ILE A 69 -22.31 -13.41 17.17
CA ILE A 69 -21.15 -13.86 16.38
C ILE A 69 -20.34 -12.66 15.87
N ILE A 70 -19.09 -12.53 16.32
CA ILE A 70 -18.19 -11.47 15.86
C ILE A 70 -17.36 -11.95 14.67
N GLN A 71 -17.78 -11.56 13.47
CA GLN A 71 -17.17 -12.00 12.22
C GLN A 71 -15.68 -11.60 12.08
N PRO A 72 -14.87 -12.36 11.30
CA PRO A 72 -13.51 -11.95 10.94
C PRO A 72 -13.48 -10.67 10.11
N ASP A 73 -12.37 -9.93 10.21
CA ASP A 73 -11.99 -8.84 9.30
C ASP A 73 -10.56 -9.14 8.84
N ILE A 74 -10.32 -9.28 7.53
CA ILE A 74 -8.96 -9.58 7.01
C ILE A 74 -7.97 -8.42 7.23
N ARG A 75 -8.47 -7.21 7.56
CA ARG A 75 -7.67 -6.06 8.02
C ARG A 75 -7.36 -6.11 9.53
N ARG A 76 -7.71 -7.21 10.21
CA ARG A 76 -7.37 -7.48 11.61
C ARG A 76 -6.73 -8.87 11.73
N PRO A 77 -5.63 -9.15 11.01
CA PRO A 77 -5.05 -10.50 10.88
C PRO A 77 -4.62 -11.12 12.22
N LEU A 78 -4.23 -10.31 13.21
CA LEU A 78 -3.85 -10.78 14.55
C LEU A 78 -5.04 -11.19 15.45
N ARG A 79 -6.28 -11.18 14.95
CA ARG A 79 -7.47 -11.55 15.74
C ARG A 79 -7.46 -13.05 16.08
N SER A 80 -7.43 -13.35 17.37
CA SER A 80 -7.49 -14.70 17.91
C SER A 80 -8.89 -15.11 18.40
N THR A 81 -9.08 -16.42 18.57
CA THR A 81 -10.28 -17.06 19.10
C THR A 81 -9.87 -18.17 20.11
N PRO A 82 -10.10 -17.99 21.43
CA PRO A 82 -9.65 -18.96 22.44
C PRO A 82 -10.18 -20.38 22.21
N GLY A 83 -9.31 -21.37 22.35
CA GLY A 83 -9.60 -22.78 22.10
C GLY A 83 -9.45 -23.22 20.65
N GLY A 84 -8.45 -22.68 19.96
CA GLY A 84 -7.92 -23.21 18.69
C GLY A 84 -6.77 -24.19 18.91
N ASP A 85 -6.78 -25.31 18.18
CA ASP A 85 -5.74 -26.35 18.24
C ASP A 85 -5.48 -27.00 16.86
N ILE A 86 -4.27 -27.52 16.63
CA ILE A 86 -3.91 -28.32 15.45
C ILE A 86 -4.17 -29.79 15.73
N PHE A 87 -4.84 -30.47 14.79
CA PHE A 87 -5.13 -31.89 14.83
C PHE A 87 -4.45 -32.62 13.66
N LEU A 88 -3.88 -33.79 13.95
CA LEU A 88 -3.23 -34.71 13.01
C LEU A 88 -4.11 -35.97 12.82
N LYS A 89 -4.50 -36.27 11.58
CA LYS A 89 -5.08 -37.56 11.19
C LYS A 89 -4.05 -38.35 10.40
N ASN A 90 -3.89 -39.64 10.73
CA ASN A 90 -2.94 -40.52 10.03
C ASN A 90 -3.36 -40.84 8.59
N ARG A 91 -4.64 -40.61 8.22
CA ARG A 91 -5.18 -40.81 6.87
C ARG A 91 -6.26 -39.80 6.51
N ALA A 92 -6.45 -39.59 5.21
CA ALA A 92 -7.49 -38.75 4.60
C ALA A 92 -8.91 -39.36 4.64
N THR A 93 -9.38 -39.83 5.80
CA THR A 93 -10.70 -40.44 6.00
C THR A 93 -11.32 -40.05 7.35
N ILE A 94 -12.66 -40.00 7.42
CA ILE A 94 -13.39 -39.82 8.71
C ILE A 94 -12.94 -40.88 9.72
N SER A 95 -12.76 -42.12 9.27
CA SER A 95 -12.36 -43.29 10.07
C SER A 95 -10.95 -43.27 10.66
N SER A 96 -10.14 -42.24 10.38
CA SER A 96 -8.90 -41.99 11.11
C SER A 96 -9.18 -41.09 12.33
N ASP A 97 -8.96 -41.62 13.53
CA ASP A 97 -8.99 -40.80 14.75
C ASP A 97 -7.98 -39.63 14.65
N PRO A 98 -8.34 -38.41 15.08
CA PRO A 98 -7.44 -37.27 15.10
C PRO A 98 -6.68 -37.15 16.44
N VAL A 99 -5.41 -36.74 16.37
CA VAL A 99 -4.55 -36.46 17.54
C VAL A 99 -4.32 -34.95 17.63
N ASN A 100 -4.68 -34.33 18.75
CA ASN A 100 -4.38 -32.93 19.02
C ASN A 100 -2.87 -32.77 19.30
N LEU A 101 -2.17 -31.96 18.51
CA LEU A 101 -0.73 -31.72 18.61
C LEU A 101 -0.38 -30.58 19.57
N THR A 102 -1.26 -29.59 19.74
CA THR A 102 -0.97 -28.31 20.40
C THR A 102 -1.57 -28.17 21.81
N LEU A 103 -2.45 -29.09 22.24
CA LEU A 103 -3.08 -29.10 23.57
C LEU A 103 -2.12 -28.87 24.74
N ALA A 104 -0.89 -29.39 24.65
CA ALA A 104 0.15 -29.26 25.69
C ALA A 104 0.83 -27.87 25.74
N LEU A 105 0.50 -26.98 24.80
CA LEU A 105 0.94 -25.58 24.70
C LEU A 105 -0.24 -24.62 24.88
N THR A 106 -1.41 -24.96 24.35
CA THR A 106 -2.61 -24.12 24.33
C THR A 106 -3.50 -24.31 25.56
N ASN A 107 -3.38 -25.44 26.29
CA ASN A 107 -4.33 -25.91 27.30
C ASN A 107 -5.80 -26.00 26.81
N GLY A 108 -6.05 -25.94 25.49
CA GLY A 108 -7.39 -25.78 24.91
C GLY A 108 -7.97 -24.37 25.05
N LEU A 109 -7.13 -23.35 25.32
CA LEU A 109 -7.48 -21.94 25.49
C LEU A 109 -6.66 -20.99 24.59
N GLY A 110 -5.50 -21.42 24.08
CA GLY A 110 -4.76 -20.73 23.00
C GLY A 110 -5.47 -20.78 21.63
N ASP A 111 -4.76 -20.40 20.56
CA ASP A 111 -5.28 -20.37 19.18
C ASP A 111 -4.16 -20.65 18.15
N VAL A 112 -4.52 -21.10 16.94
CA VAL A 112 -3.58 -21.57 15.90
C VAL A 112 -4.06 -21.20 14.50
N ARG A 113 -3.14 -21.00 13.54
CA ARG A 113 -3.46 -20.64 12.14
C ARG A 113 -2.26 -20.80 11.20
N ASP A 114 -2.52 -20.66 9.89
CA ASP A 114 -1.54 -20.55 8.80
C ASP A 114 -0.49 -21.68 8.76
N LEU A 115 -0.94 -22.91 8.45
CA LEU A 115 -0.09 -24.09 8.40
C LEU A 115 0.66 -24.20 7.05
N ASP A 116 1.95 -24.52 7.11
CA ASP A 116 2.80 -24.84 5.94
C ASP A 116 3.75 -26.02 6.26
N VAL A 117 4.19 -26.78 5.24
CA VAL A 117 5.01 -28.00 5.44
C VAL A 117 6.24 -28.06 4.53
N SER A 118 7.38 -28.46 5.09
CA SER A 118 8.65 -28.59 4.39
C SER A 118 8.55 -29.48 3.13
N SER A 119 9.42 -29.24 2.15
CA SER A 119 9.39 -29.94 0.85
C SER A 119 9.56 -31.47 0.95
N ASP A 120 10.12 -31.99 2.03
CA ASP A 120 10.23 -33.43 2.31
C ASP A 120 9.02 -34.01 3.07
N GLY A 121 8.05 -33.17 3.43
CA GLY A 121 6.81 -33.54 4.12
C GLY A 121 6.95 -33.76 5.63
N LYS A 122 8.11 -33.47 6.23
CA LYS A 122 8.41 -33.87 7.62
C LYS A 122 8.15 -32.80 8.67
N ILE A 123 8.50 -31.56 8.38
CA ILE A 123 8.44 -30.44 9.33
C ILE A 123 7.23 -29.59 9.01
N LEU A 124 6.28 -29.55 9.95
CA LEU A 124 5.19 -28.59 9.98
C LEU A 124 5.70 -27.27 10.55
N VAL A 125 5.29 -26.14 9.98
CA VAL A 125 5.43 -24.79 10.56
C VAL A 125 4.07 -24.11 10.61
N PHE A 126 3.80 -23.31 11.64
CA PHE A 126 2.51 -22.67 11.88
C PHE A 126 2.61 -21.50 12.86
N SER A 127 1.59 -20.64 12.88
CA SER A 127 1.41 -19.58 13.87
C SER A 127 0.59 -20.11 15.06
N LEU A 128 1.02 -19.86 16.30
CA LEU A 128 0.29 -20.19 17.53
C LEU A 128 0.31 -19.02 18.51
N LEU A 129 -0.82 -18.82 19.17
CA LEU A 129 -0.99 -17.96 20.34
C LEU A 129 -1.24 -18.87 21.55
N THR A 130 -0.46 -18.72 22.62
CA THR A 130 -0.70 -19.46 23.86
C THR A 130 -1.90 -18.90 24.63
N GLU A 131 -2.34 -19.61 25.67
CA GLU A 131 -3.23 -19.04 26.69
C GLU A 131 -2.61 -17.76 27.30
N ASP A 132 -3.46 -16.81 27.69
CA ASP A 132 -3.07 -15.64 28.49
C ASP A 132 -3.03 -16.03 29.97
N PRO A 133 -1.85 -16.00 30.64
CA PRO A 133 -1.69 -16.52 31.99
C PRO A 133 -2.28 -15.63 33.09
N ASP A 134 -2.57 -14.35 32.80
CA ASP A 134 -3.39 -13.48 33.65
C ASP A 134 -4.13 -12.46 32.76
N PRO A 135 -5.33 -12.78 32.26
CA PRO A 135 -6.08 -11.90 31.36
C PRO A 135 -6.60 -10.60 32.02
N ASN A 136 -6.21 -10.32 33.27
CA ASN A 136 -6.41 -9.03 33.94
C ASN A 136 -5.16 -8.13 33.86
N ASN A 137 -4.00 -8.69 33.49
CA ASN A 137 -2.72 -8.01 33.38
C ASN A 137 -2.36 -7.70 31.92
N ASN A 138 -2.71 -6.50 31.46
CA ASN A 138 -2.43 -6.00 30.10
C ASN A 138 -0.92 -5.87 29.73
N ASN A 139 -0.01 -6.44 30.53
CA ASN A 139 1.43 -6.49 30.27
C ASN A 139 1.93 -7.89 29.87
N ASP A 140 1.20 -8.97 30.22
CA ASP A 140 1.59 -10.37 29.94
C ASP A 140 0.80 -10.98 28.77
N ASN A 141 0.14 -10.14 27.95
CA ASN A 141 -0.61 -10.59 26.78
C ASN A 141 0.25 -11.47 25.85
N PRO A 142 -0.18 -12.71 25.54
CA PRO A 142 0.60 -13.62 24.71
C PRO A 142 0.74 -13.08 23.27
N LYS A 143 1.80 -13.53 22.60
CA LYS A 143 2.14 -13.16 21.22
C LYS A 143 1.84 -14.27 20.24
N TRP A 144 1.45 -13.89 19.03
CA TRP A 144 1.49 -14.81 17.91
C TRP A 144 2.95 -15.14 17.62
N ASP A 145 3.29 -16.40 17.81
CA ASP A 145 4.64 -16.94 17.69
C ASP A 145 4.67 -18.05 16.64
N ILE A 146 5.81 -18.20 15.96
CA ILE A 146 5.99 -19.27 14.97
C ILE A 146 6.53 -20.52 15.65
N TYR A 147 5.85 -21.65 15.43
CA TYR A 147 6.20 -22.97 15.95
C TYR A 147 6.51 -23.96 14.82
N THR A 148 7.35 -24.94 15.14
CA THR A 148 7.65 -26.09 14.27
C THR A 148 7.36 -27.41 14.95
N TRP A 149 7.09 -28.46 14.17
CA TRP A 149 6.92 -29.83 14.65
C TRP A 149 7.42 -30.83 13.62
N ASN A 150 8.20 -31.83 14.05
CA ASN A 150 8.75 -32.87 13.18
C ASN A 150 7.97 -34.18 13.32
N LEU A 151 7.42 -34.67 12.20
CA LEU A 151 6.69 -35.93 12.09
C LEU A 151 7.52 -37.18 12.46
N GLU A 152 8.84 -37.14 12.28
CA GLU A 152 9.71 -38.29 12.61
C GLU A 152 10.11 -38.35 14.09
N ASP A 153 10.24 -37.20 14.77
CA ASP A 153 10.55 -37.13 16.21
C ASP A 153 9.28 -37.25 17.07
N GLY A 154 8.17 -36.66 16.59
CA GLY A 154 6.92 -36.52 17.32
C GLY A 154 7.03 -35.60 18.54
N GLY A 155 6.17 -35.81 19.54
CA GLY A 155 6.14 -35.00 20.76
C GLY A 155 5.40 -33.67 20.59
N VAL A 156 5.77 -32.67 21.39
CA VAL A 156 5.12 -31.36 21.46
C VAL A 156 5.85 -30.37 20.52
N PRO A 157 5.13 -29.50 19.77
CA PRO A 157 5.74 -28.48 18.93
C PRO A 157 6.67 -27.51 19.68
N THR A 158 7.65 -26.95 18.98
CA THR A 158 8.69 -26.06 19.53
C THR A 158 8.64 -24.68 18.90
N ARG A 159 8.64 -23.62 19.72
CA ARG A 159 8.74 -22.23 19.24
C ARG A 159 10.08 -22.02 18.54
N VAL A 160 10.05 -21.44 17.34
CA VAL A 160 11.23 -21.15 16.50
C VAL A 160 12.09 -20.06 17.15
N ILE A 161 11.50 -18.92 17.52
CA ILE A 161 12.19 -17.87 18.26
C ILE A 161 12.28 -18.28 19.75
N THR A 162 13.32 -19.03 20.11
CA THR A 162 13.45 -19.62 21.45
C THR A 162 13.49 -18.58 22.57
N SER A 163 14.21 -17.46 22.38
CA SER A 163 14.34 -16.37 23.35
C SER A 163 13.07 -15.52 23.42
N SER A 164 12.36 -15.52 24.57
CA SER A 164 11.17 -14.66 24.76
C SER A 164 11.48 -13.19 24.50
N LEU A 165 12.58 -12.64 25.03
CA LEU A 165 13.00 -11.25 24.77
C LEU A 165 13.10 -10.89 23.26
N ILE A 166 13.29 -11.88 22.37
CA ILE A 166 13.22 -11.65 20.92
C ILE A 166 11.80 -11.88 20.42
N ALA A 167 11.13 -12.97 20.82
CA ALA A 167 9.74 -13.25 20.46
C ALA A 167 8.82 -12.04 20.77
N ASP A 168 8.91 -11.51 21.99
CA ASP A 168 8.10 -10.42 22.54
C ASP A 168 8.24 -9.08 21.76
N GLU A 169 9.26 -8.90 20.90
CA GLU A 169 9.41 -7.70 20.05
C GLU A 169 8.29 -7.54 18.99
N GLY A 170 7.44 -8.55 18.76
CA GLY A 170 6.30 -8.44 17.85
C GLY A 170 5.50 -9.73 17.65
N ASP A 171 4.38 -9.59 16.94
CA ASP A 171 3.47 -10.69 16.57
C ASP A 171 3.80 -11.20 15.16
N ASP A 172 3.98 -12.52 15.02
CA ASP A 172 4.40 -13.21 13.80
C ASP A 172 3.35 -14.24 13.34
N ILE A 173 2.94 -14.15 12.06
CA ILE A 173 1.95 -15.06 11.45
C ILE A 173 2.32 -15.43 10.00
N ALA A 174 1.55 -16.34 9.39
CA ALA A 174 1.71 -16.80 8.02
C ALA A 174 3.15 -17.25 7.63
N PRO A 175 3.77 -18.18 8.39
CA PRO A 175 5.08 -18.73 8.05
C PRO A 175 5.02 -19.64 6.81
N TYR A 176 5.97 -19.47 5.89
CA TYR A 176 6.12 -20.30 4.69
C TYR A 176 7.59 -20.68 4.47
N PHE A 177 7.85 -21.97 4.18
CA PHE A 177 9.22 -22.46 3.95
C PHE A 177 9.83 -21.93 2.65
N LEU A 178 10.97 -21.23 2.77
CA LEU A 178 11.80 -20.77 1.65
C LEU A 178 12.71 -21.92 1.18
N PRO A 179 12.48 -22.52 0.01
CA PRO A 179 13.14 -23.77 -0.37
C PRO A 179 14.51 -23.50 -1.00
N ASN A 180 15.55 -24.19 -0.48
CA ASN A 180 16.98 -24.19 -0.84
C ASN A 180 17.94 -23.66 0.25
N ASN A 181 17.45 -22.93 1.26
CA ASN A 181 18.32 -22.17 2.19
C ASN A 181 17.98 -22.28 3.69
N ASN A 182 17.05 -23.17 4.08
CA ASN A 182 16.60 -23.37 5.46
C ASN A 182 16.04 -22.09 6.14
N ARG A 183 15.40 -21.21 5.37
CA ARG A 183 14.68 -20.04 5.89
C ARG A 183 13.17 -20.20 5.83
N ILE A 184 12.47 -19.30 6.51
CA ILE A 184 11.05 -19.04 6.31
C ILE A 184 10.82 -17.54 6.00
N VAL A 185 9.76 -17.26 5.26
CA VAL A 185 9.15 -15.92 5.14
C VAL A 185 7.88 -15.89 5.97
N PHE A 186 7.56 -14.76 6.58
CA PHE A 186 6.41 -14.60 7.45
C PHE A 186 5.97 -13.12 7.51
N SER A 187 4.75 -12.88 7.98
CA SER A 187 4.18 -11.54 8.16
C SER A 187 4.28 -11.12 9.63
N SER A 188 4.85 -9.95 9.90
CA SER A 188 5.17 -9.53 11.27
C SER A 188 5.09 -8.03 11.52
N ASN A 189 4.70 -7.63 12.73
CA ASN A 189 4.59 -6.23 13.15
C ASN A 189 5.86 -5.66 13.84
N ARG A 190 6.94 -6.45 13.90
CA ARG A 190 8.25 -6.08 14.51
C ARG A 190 8.85 -4.79 13.93
N GLN A 191 8.78 -4.61 12.61
CA GLN A 191 9.21 -3.41 11.86
C GLN A 191 10.62 -2.89 12.24
N LYS A 192 11.56 -3.81 12.51
CA LYS A 192 12.85 -3.48 13.15
C LYS A 192 13.75 -2.58 12.30
N ALA A 193 13.66 -2.68 10.96
CA ALA A 193 14.40 -1.80 10.06
C ALA A 193 13.74 -0.41 9.97
N SER A 194 12.40 -0.34 9.91
CA SER A 194 11.65 0.93 9.99
C SER A 194 11.99 1.71 11.28
N ARG A 195 12.03 1.02 12.43
CA ARG A 195 12.44 1.57 13.74
C ARG A 195 13.86 2.14 13.72
N SER A 196 14.80 1.50 13.03
CA SER A 196 16.18 1.99 12.88
C SER A 196 16.25 3.28 12.07
N ILE A 197 15.50 3.35 10.96
CA ILE A 197 15.48 4.51 10.05
C ILE A 197 14.92 5.76 10.75
N LEU A 198 13.94 5.61 11.64
CA LEU A 198 13.38 6.71 12.43
C LEU A 198 14.42 7.41 13.33
N LEU A 199 15.41 6.67 13.85
CA LEU A 199 16.54 7.27 14.59
C LEU A 199 17.54 7.92 13.64
N ASP A 200 17.89 7.24 12.55
CA ASP A 200 18.84 7.74 11.55
C ASP A 200 18.38 9.06 10.89
N GLU A 201 17.07 9.30 10.83
CA GLU A 201 16.46 10.57 10.37
C GLU A 201 16.77 11.79 11.28
N ASN A 202 17.15 11.58 12.54
CA ASN A 202 17.51 12.64 13.50
C ASN A 202 16.45 13.76 13.68
N LEU A 203 15.17 13.46 13.43
CA LEU A 203 14.04 14.40 13.56
C LEU A 203 13.43 14.45 14.98
N GLY A 204 14.20 14.08 16.01
CA GLY A 204 13.72 13.99 17.40
C GLY A 204 12.70 12.87 17.67
N LYS A 205 12.41 12.02 16.68
CA LYS A 205 11.45 10.91 16.80
C LYS A 205 12.04 9.75 17.63
N PRO A 206 11.26 9.12 18.53
CA PRO A 206 11.63 7.84 19.13
C PRO A 206 11.44 6.69 18.13
N GLN A 207 11.89 5.48 18.50
CA GLN A 207 11.52 4.27 17.78
C GLN A 207 10.07 3.89 18.07
N PHE A 208 9.32 3.51 17.03
CA PHE A 208 8.00 2.88 17.15
C PHE A 208 7.73 2.00 15.93
N SER A 209 6.87 0.99 16.07
CA SER A 209 6.27 0.29 14.93
C SER A 209 5.04 1.08 14.48
N SER A 210 4.94 1.40 13.20
CA SER A 210 3.83 2.17 12.65
C SER A 210 2.53 1.36 12.65
N GLN A 211 1.42 2.03 12.93
CA GLN A 211 0.08 1.50 12.72
C GLN A 211 -0.34 1.52 11.24
N ASP A 212 -1.37 0.74 10.92
CA ASP A 212 -2.02 0.75 9.61
C ASP A 212 -2.62 2.13 9.27
N GLU A 213 -2.97 2.34 8.00
CA GLU A 213 -3.43 3.66 7.53
C GLU A 213 -4.82 4.07 8.06
N ASP A 214 -5.62 3.13 8.60
CA ASP A 214 -6.84 3.41 9.37
C ASP A 214 -6.55 3.57 10.89
N ASN A 215 -5.29 3.39 11.32
CA ASN A 215 -4.77 3.50 12.69
C ASN A 215 -5.37 2.47 13.68
N ARG A 216 -5.58 1.21 13.26
CA ARG A 216 -6.25 0.17 14.08
C ARG A 216 -5.29 -0.71 14.87
N ILE A 217 -4.22 -1.20 14.24
CA ILE A 217 -3.18 -2.07 14.80
C ILE A 217 -1.80 -1.73 14.21
N LYS A 218 -0.71 -2.26 14.80
CA LYS A 218 0.63 -2.20 14.20
C LYS A 218 0.66 -2.95 12.87
N SER A 219 1.19 -2.35 11.81
CA SER A 219 1.22 -2.91 10.46
C SER A 219 2.07 -4.18 10.36
N LEU A 220 1.50 -5.23 9.77
CA LEU A 220 2.21 -6.47 9.46
C LEU A 220 2.88 -6.35 8.09
N VAL A 221 4.18 -6.59 8.04
CA VAL A 221 4.98 -6.55 6.80
C VAL A 221 5.87 -7.78 6.72
N LEU A 222 6.35 -8.12 5.51
CA LEU A 222 7.11 -9.34 5.29
C LEU A 222 8.49 -9.29 5.96
N HIS A 223 8.83 -10.37 6.63
CA HIS A 223 10.12 -10.65 7.24
C HIS A 223 10.61 -12.04 6.83
N VAL A 224 11.92 -12.27 6.89
CA VAL A 224 12.54 -13.58 6.67
C VAL A 224 13.48 -13.92 7.83
N MET A 225 13.57 -15.19 8.21
CA MET A 225 14.51 -15.67 9.23
C MET A 225 14.98 -17.09 8.95
N ASP A 226 16.07 -17.49 9.60
CA ASP A 226 16.55 -18.87 9.58
C ASP A 226 15.61 -19.75 10.43
N ILE A 227 15.46 -21.04 10.08
CA ILE A 227 14.52 -21.97 10.76
C ILE A 227 14.84 -22.24 12.25
N ASP A 228 15.96 -21.72 12.77
CA ASP A 228 16.34 -21.72 14.18
C ASP A 228 15.96 -20.42 14.94
N GLY A 229 15.25 -19.50 14.28
CA GLY A 229 14.82 -18.21 14.83
C GLY A 229 15.88 -17.11 14.77
N SER A 230 17.02 -17.36 14.13
CA SER A 230 18.09 -16.37 13.97
C SER A 230 18.00 -15.57 12.66
N ASN A 231 18.80 -14.51 12.56
CA ASN A 231 18.97 -13.69 11.34
C ASN A 231 17.66 -13.11 10.75
N ILE A 232 16.73 -12.71 11.63
CA ILE A 232 15.48 -12.02 11.30
C ILE A 232 15.75 -10.71 10.53
N GLN A 233 15.14 -10.56 9.36
CA GLN A 233 15.30 -9.41 8.46
C GLN A 233 13.93 -8.96 7.92
N GLN A 234 13.64 -7.67 7.98
CA GLN A 234 12.44 -7.06 7.37
C GLN A 234 12.69 -6.83 5.88
N ILE A 235 11.78 -7.29 5.01
CA ILE A 235 11.93 -7.20 3.54
C ILE A 235 10.85 -6.34 2.86
N SER A 236 9.73 -6.03 3.51
CA SER A 236 8.76 -5.07 3.00
C SER A 236 8.40 -3.94 3.98
N PHE A 237 7.94 -2.82 3.41
CA PHE A 237 7.84 -1.52 4.09
C PHE A 237 6.50 -0.82 3.86
N ASN A 238 5.47 -1.56 3.45
CA ASN A 238 4.09 -1.06 3.30
C ASN A 238 3.60 -0.37 4.59
N GLN A 239 2.73 0.63 4.45
CA GLN A 239 2.08 1.30 5.57
C GLN A 239 0.84 0.56 6.07
N SER A 240 0.22 -0.28 5.24
CA SER A 240 -0.90 -1.13 5.62
C SER A 240 -0.47 -2.58 5.91
N HIS A 241 -0.90 -3.61 5.18
CA HIS A 241 -0.54 -5.00 5.50
C HIS A 241 0.01 -5.78 4.29
N ASP A 242 1.05 -6.58 4.51
CA ASP A 242 1.54 -7.58 3.57
C ASP A 242 1.45 -8.98 4.23
N LEU A 243 0.64 -9.88 3.63
CA LEU A 243 0.11 -11.11 4.23
C LEU A 243 0.29 -12.32 3.28
N ASP A 244 0.09 -13.54 3.81
CA ASP A 244 0.03 -14.80 3.07
C ASP A 244 1.18 -15.07 2.05
N PRO A 245 2.47 -14.98 2.45
CA PRO A 245 3.58 -15.16 1.51
C PRO A 245 3.74 -16.62 1.04
N VAL A 246 3.97 -16.81 -0.26
CA VAL A 246 4.33 -18.09 -0.90
C VAL A 246 5.42 -17.88 -1.96
N VAL A 247 6.10 -18.93 -2.43
CA VAL A 247 7.13 -18.83 -3.48
C VAL A 247 6.61 -19.36 -4.83
N LEU A 248 6.80 -18.58 -5.89
CA LEU A 248 6.46 -18.91 -7.28
C LEU A 248 7.55 -19.71 -8.00
N SER A 249 7.18 -20.31 -9.14
CA SER A 249 8.05 -21.06 -10.06
C SER A 249 9.23 -20.27 -10.62
N ASP A 250 9.16 -18.93 -10.69
CA ASP A 250 10.28 -18.03 -11.03
C ASP A 250 11.21 -17.73 -9.84
N GLY A 251 10.84 -18.18 -8.64
CA GLY A 251 11.56 -18.01 -7.39
C GLY A 251 11.21 -16.74 -6.61
N ARG A 252 10.32 -15.86 -7.11
CA ARG A 252 9.83 -14.70 -6.34
C ARG A 252 8.87 -15.13 -5.23
N ILE A 253 8.78 -14.32 -4.18
CA ILE A 253 7.78 -14.45 -3.13
C ILE A 253 6.53 -13.67 -3.58
N LEU A 254 5.41 -14.35 -3.79
CA LEU A 254 4.08 -13.77 -4.02
C LEU A 254 3.36 -13.60 -2.68
N PHE A 255 2.62 -12.50 -2.50
CA PHE A 255 1.91 -12.20 -1.26
C PHE A 255 0.67 -11.32 -1.47
N SER A 256 -0.21 -11.32 -0.48
CA SER A 256 -1.43 -10.50 -0.39
C SER A 256 -1.10 -9.12 0.20
N ARG A 257 -1.16 -8.04 -0.57
CA ARG A 257 -0.92 -6.66 -0.10
C ARG A 257 -2.22 -5.88 0.03
N TRP A 258 -2.50 -5.36 1.21
CA TRP A 258 -3.50 -4.31 1.43
C TRP A 258 -2.92 -2.94 1.04
N ASP A 259 -3.43 -2.37 -0.04
CA ASP A 259 -3.20 -0.98 -0.44
C ASP A 259 -4.35 -0.11 0.13
N ASN A 260 -4.05 0.87 1.00
CA ASN A 260 -5.06 1.72 1.66
C ASN A 260 -4.76 3.24 1.54
N MET A 261 -3.78 3.61 0.73
CA MET A 261 -3.23 4.96 0.64
C MET A 261 -4.25 6.03 0.20
N ASN A 262 -4.28 7.16 0.92
CA ASN A 262 -5.09 8.33 0.62
C ASN A 262 -6.60 8.01 0.49
N ARG A 263 -7.19 7.35 1.49
CA ARG A 263 -8.64 7.06 1.60
C ARG A 263 -9.45 8.36 1.74
N VAL A 264 -9.65 9.07 0.63
CA VAL A 264 -10.53 10.25 0.60
C VAL A 264 -11.97 9.78 0.74
N ASP A 265 -12.51 9.95 1.94
CA ASP A 265 -13.95 10.03 2.13
C ASP A 265 -14.44 11.32 1.44
N ASN A 266 -15.11 11.16 0.31
CA ASN A 266 -15.92 12.21 -0.28
C ASN A 266 -17.25 11.62 -0.71
N THR A 267 -18.33 12.26 -0.27
CA THR A 267 -19.75 11.85 -0.42
C THR A 267 -20.29 11.96 -1.85
N ASN A 268 -19.41 11.85 -2.86
CA ASN A 268 -19.78 11.83 -4.28
C ASN A 268 -19.49 10.44 -4.83
N GLU A 269 -20.55 9.71 -5.18
CA GLU A 269 -20.66 8.26 -5.40
C GLU A 269 -19.78 7.65 -6.53
N ASN A 270 -18.94 8.47 -7.19
CA ASN A 270 -18.16 8.09 -8.38
C ASN A 270 -16.64 7.94 -8.13
N ASN A 271 -16.19 7.92 -6.87
CA ASN A 271 -14.78 7.71 -6.50
C ASN A 271 -14.59 6.34 -5.81
N THR A 272 -14.50 5.28 -6.62
CA THR A 272 -14.36 3.89 -6.15
C THR A 272 -13.24 3.73 -5.11
N VAL A 273 -13.58 3.12 -3.98
CA VAL A 273 -12.70 2.94 -2.81
C VAL A 273 -11.41 2.19 -3.21
N ARG A 274 -10.27 2.89 -3.16
CA ARG A 274 -8.94 2.31 -3.46
C ARG A 274 -8.43 1.32 -2.42
N SER A 275 -9.12 1.18 -1.28
CA SER A 275 -8.77 0.22 -0.23
C SER A 275 -9.03 -1.21 -0.69
N LYS A 276 -7.99 -1.98 -1.01
CA LYS A 276 -8.11 -3.38 -1.48
C LYS A 276 -6.90 -4.24 -1.15
N VAL A 277 -7.11 -5.56 -1.05
CA VAL A 277 -6.02 -6.54 -0.99
C VAL A 277 -5.78 -7.14 -2.38
N SER A 278 -4.63 -6.83 -2.97
CA SER A 278 -4.17 -7.22 -4.31
C SER A 278 -2.90 -8.07 -4.23
N LEU A 279 -2.47 -8.70 -5.31
CA LEU A 279 -1.32 -9.62 -5.30
C LEU A 279 -0.04 -8.93 -5.81
N TYR A 280 1.05 -9.06 -5.05
CA TYR A 280 2.37 -8.47 -5.32
C TYR A 280 3.48 -9.53 -5.21
N THR A 281 4.59 -9.32 -5.90
CA THR A 281 5.80 -10.15 -5.80
C THR A 281 7.00 -9.36 -5.27
N ILE A 282 7.97 -10.06 -4.67
CA ILE A 282 9.24 -9.51 -4.16
C ILE A 282 10.33 -10.59 -4.13
N LEU A 283 11.61 -10.20 -4.11
CA LEU A 283 12.74 -11.11 -3.88
C LEU A 283 13.10 -11.22 -2.39
N GLN A 284 13.85 -12.27 -2.03
CA GLN A 284 14.17 -12.57 -0.63
C GLN A 284 15.02 -11.49 0.07
N ASP A 285 15.76 -10.66 -0.66
CA ASP A 285 16.52 -9.51 -0.14
C ASP A 285 15.69 -8.20 -0.11
N GLY A 286 14.38 -8.28 -0.36
CA GLY A 286 13.47 -7.14 -0.45
C GLY A 286 13.56 -6.33 -1.76
N SER A 287 14.41 -6.74 -2.71
CA SER A 287 14.50 -6.12 -4.03
C SER A 287 13.38 -6.57 -4.97
N ASP A 288 13.23 -5.88 -6.10
CA ASP A 288 12.30 -6.24 -7.18
C ASP A 288 10.83 -6.39 -6.71
N LEU A 289 10.39 -5.49 -5.83
CA LEU A 289 8.97 -5.36 -5.47
C LEU A 289 8.17 -4.95 -6.72
N GLN A 290 7.25 -5.80 -7.17
CA GLN A 290 6.37 -5.51 -8.31
C GLN A 290 4.91 -5.87 -7.99
N PRO A 291 3.91 -5.13 -8.50
CA PRO A 291 2.54 -5.62 -8.55
C PRO A 291 2.44 -6.84 -9.48
N TRP A 292 1.72 -7.88 -9.07
CA TRP A 292 1.55 -9.10 -9.86
C TRP A 292 0.18 -9.18 -10.52
N TYR A 293 -0.89 -8.95 -9.74
CA TYR A 293 -2.27 -8.94 -10.22
C TYR A 293 -3.21 -8.09 -9.33
N GLY A 294 -4.17 -7.38 -9.93
CA GLY A 294 -5.28 -6.73 -9.23
C GLY A 294 -5.07 -5.24 -8.88
N THR A 295 -4.18 -4.52 -9.56
CA THR A 295 -3.93 -3.10 -9.24
C THR A 295 -5.02 -2.16 -9.74
N HIS A 296 -5.93 -2.61 -10.61
CA HIS A 296 -7.11 -1.87 -11.05
C HIS A 296 -8.39 -2.30 -10.32
N ASN A 297 -9.53 -1.64 -10.58
CA ASN A 297 -10.70 -1.75 -9.70
C ASN A 297 -11.74 -2.76 -10.19
N GLU A 298 -11.76 -3.06 -11.48
CA GLU A 298 -12.56 -4.13 -12.08
C GLU A 298 -12.19 -5.51 -11.56
N SER A 299 -10.92 -5.74 -11.19
CA SER A 299 -10.46 -6.97 -10.51
C SER A 299 -11.06 -7.17 -9.11
N HIS A 300 -11.65 -6.12 -8.53
CA HIS A 300 -12.21 -6.10 -7.18
C HIS A 300 -13.70 -5.76 -7.15
N ALA A 301 -14.31 -5.42 -8.29
CA ALA A 301 -15.68 -4.94 -8.34
C ALA A 301 -16.71 -6.07 -8.15
N ILE A 302 -17.68 -5.86 -7.25
CA ILE A 302 -18.83 -6.74 -7.08
C ILE A 302 -19.97 -6.22 -7.98
N PRO A 303 -20.51 -7.01 -8.92
CA PRO A 303 -21.53 -6.53 -9.86
C PRO A 303 -22.79 -5.98 -9.17
N ASN A 304 -23.10 -4.71 -9.44
CA ASN A 304 -24.23 -3.94 -8.89
C ASN A 304 -24.17 -3.63 -7.38
N VAL A 305 -23.04 -3.87 -6.70
CA VAL A 305 -22.87 -3.56 -5.27
C VAL A 305 -21.89 -2.39 -5.15
N PRO A 306 -22.36 -1.15 -4.95
CA PRO A 306 -21.48 -0.01 -4.69
C PRO A 306 -20.76 -0.18 -3.33
N SER A 307 -19.64 0.54 -3.20
CA SER A 307 -18.78 0.64 -1.99
C SER A 307 -18.22 -0.64 -1.34
N ASN A 308 -18.56 -1.84 -1.84
CA ASN A 308 -17.96 -3.10 -1.40
C ASN A 308 -17.03 -3.70 -2.48
N ASN A 309 -15.94 -4.33 -2.04
CA ASN A 309 -14.87 -4.85 -2.89
C ASN A 309 -14.59 -6.33 -2.57
N LEU A 310 -14.21 -7.10 -3.59
CA LEU A 310 -13.55 -8.39 -3.44
C LEU A 310 -12.06 -8.20 -3.17
N HIS A 311 -11.43 -9.19 -2.54
CA HIS A 311 -10.03 -9.20 -2.13
C HIS A 311 -9.42 -10.58 -2.35
N PHE A 312 -8.14 -10.62 -2.70
CA PHE A 312 -7.41 -11.87 -2.93
C PHE A 312 -6.54 -12.18 -1.71
N VAL A 313 -6.72 -13.36 -1.12
CA VAL A 313 -5.97 -13.85 0.05
C VAL A 313 -5.61 -15.33 -0.11
N GLN A 314 -4.65 -15.81 0.71
CA GLN A 314 -4.11 -17.17 0.67
C GLN A 314 -3.70 -17.65 -0.75
N PRO A 315 -2.89 -16.89 -1.53
CA PRO A 315 -2.47 -17.33 -2.85
C PRO A 315 -1.59 -18.58 -2.78
N ARG A 316 -1.73 -19.51 -3.73
CA ARG A 316 -0.83 -20.65 -3.96
C ARG A 316 -0.72 -20.91 -5.46
N GLU A 317 0.51 -20.95 -6.00
CA GLU A 317 0.73 -21.35 -7.39
C GLU A 317 0.47 -22.85 -7.57
N LEU A 318 -0.17 -23.22 -8.70
CA LEU A 318 -0.39 -24.60 -9.11
C LEU A 318 0.70 -25.06 -10.08
N SER A 319 0.86 -26.36 -10.24
CA SER A 319 1.71 -26.99 -11.29
C SER A 319 1.37 -26.60 -12.74
N SER A 320 0.27 -25.86 -12.99
CA SER A 320 -0.07 -25.22 -14.26
C SER A 320 0.52 -23.82 -14.48
N GLY A 321 1.12 -23.20 -13.46
CA GLY A 321 1.58 -21.79 -13.49
C GLY A 321 0.48 -20.75 -13.25
N THR A 322 -0.75 -21.19 -12.97
CA THR A 322 -1.85 -20.31 -12.51
C THR A 322 -1.88 -20.27 -10.98
N VAL A 323 -2.18 -19.11 -10.41
CA VAL A 323 -2.30 -18.95 -8.94
C VAL A 323 -3.73 -19.23 -8.52
N MET A 324 -3.93 -20.18 -7.60
CA MET A 324 -5.20 -20.34 -6.89
C MET A 324 -5.22 -19.39 -5.68
N ALA A 325 -6.37 -18.79 -5.37
CA ALA A 325 -6.55 -17.88 -4.23
C ALA A 325 -7.99 -17.95 -3.70
N LEU A 326 -8.20 -17.48 -2.46
CA LEU A 326 -9.54 -17.15 -1.96
C LEU A 326 -9.92 -15.74 -2.41
N GLN A 327 -11.16 -15.59 -2.87
CA GLN A 327 -11.78 -14.32 -3.20
C GLN A 327 -12.94 -14.02 -2.24
N MET A 328 -12.83 -12.93 -1.47
CA MET A 328 -13.78 -12.59 -0.39
C MET A 328 -13.86 -11.09 -0.11
N THR A 329 -14.87 -10.63 0.62
CA THR A 329 -15.00 -9.25 1.14
C THR A 329 -14.19 -9.03 2.42
N TYR A 330 -14.01 -7.77 2.86
CA TYR A 330 -13.27 -7.49 4.11
C TYR A 330 -13.89 -8.16 5.34
N THR A 331 -15.22 -8.04 5.46
CA THR A 331 -16.07 -8.51 6.55
C THR A 331 -17.27 -9.27 5.98
N ASP A 332 -18.13 -9.80 6.84
CA ASP A 332 -19.42 -10.41 6.45
C ASP A 332 -19.26 -11.68 5.59
N THR A 333 -18.09 -12.31 5.78
CA THR A 333 -17.63 -13.52 5.09
C THR A 333 -17.95 -14.81 5.83
N PHE A 334 -18.30 -14.75 7.12
CA PHE A 334 -18.30 -15.87 8.05
C PHE A 334 -17.07 -16.78 7.87
N ALA A 335 -15.88 -16.15 7.83
CA ALA A 335 -14.57 -16.76 7.56
C ALA A 335 -14.34 -17.39 6.18
N GLY A 336 -15.25 -17.25 5.20
CA GLY A 336 -15.09 -17.92 3.91
C GLY A 336 -15.44 -17.09 2.67
N GLY A 337 -14.81 -17.48 1.56
CA GLY A 337 -14.98 -16.90 0.22
C GLY A 337 -15.17 -17.97 -0.87
N GLU A 338 -14.93 -17.57 -2.11
CA GLU A 338 -14.90 -18.44 -3.29
C GLU A 338 -13.46 -18.85 -3.60
N ILE A 339 -13.24 -20.07 -4.10
CA ILE A 339 -11.91 -20.48 -4.57
C ILE A 339 -11.80 -20.19 -6.07
N VAL A 340 -10.82 -19.38 -6.46
CA VAL A 340 -10.58 -18.96 -7.85
C VAL A 340 -9.16 -19.27 -8.29
N THR A 341 -8.95 -19.44 -9.60
CA THR A 341 -7.64 -19.40 -10.25
C THR A 341 -7.47 -18.12 -11.04
N ILE A 342 -6.23 -17.61 -11.05
CA ILE A 342 -5.81 -16.34 -11.62
C ILE A 342 -4.68 -16.61 -12.61
N ASP A 343 -4.89 -16.26 -13.87
CA ASP A 343 -3.89 -16.32 -14.94
C ASP A 343 -3.06 -15.02 -14.98
N GLY A 344 -2.24 -14.81 -13.94
CA GLY A 344 -1.29 -13.70 -13.90
C GLY A 344 -0.08 -13.88 -14.81
N ALA A 345 0.04 -15.00 -15.52
CA ALA A 345 1.04 -15.15 -16.59
C ALA A 345 0.60 -14.39 -17.84
N ASN A 346 -0.70 -14.41 -18.17
CA ASN A 346 -1.24 -13.73 -19.35
C ASN A 346 -1.89 -12.37 -19.05
N PHE A 347 -2.29 -12.08 -17.80
CA PHE A 347 -3.01 -10.86 -17.41
C PHE A 347 -2.37 -10.11 -16.22
N VAL A 348 -2.69 -8.82 -16.08
CA VAL A 348 -2.41 -8.02 -14.86
C VAL A 348 -3.67 -7.70 -14.05
N ASP A 349 -4.83 -7.67 -14.71
CA ASP A 349 -6.13 -7.37 -14.13
C ASP A 349 -7.22 -8.12 -14.92
N LEU A 350 -8.44 -8.18 -14.38
CA LEU A 350 -9.52 -9.11 -14.78
C LEU A 350 -9.76 -9.25 -16.29
N ASN A 351 -9.60 -8.14 -17.02
CA ASN A 351 -9.79 -8.07 -18.47
C ASN A 351 -8.62 -7.35 -19.18
N GLN A 352 -7.46 -7.22 -18.52
CA GLN A 352 -6.29 -6.49 -19.01
C GLN A 352 -5.12 -7.47 -19.23
N PRO A 353 -4.90 -7.96 -20.47
CA PRO A 353 -3.75 -8.77 -20.79
C PRO A 353 -2.42 -8.04 -20.56
N THR A 354 -1.38 -8.82 -20.26
CA THR A 354 0.02 -8.43 -20.44
C THR A 354 0.25 -7.94 -21.88
N THR A 355 1.15 -6.97 -22.09
CA THR A 355 1.35 -6.36 -23.42
C THR A 355 1.72 -7.39 -24.50
N VAL A 356 2.48 -8.43 -24.15
CA VAL A 356 2.84 -9.52 -25.09
C VAL A 356 1.66 -10.39 -25.54
N ASN A 357 0.55 -10.40 -24.79
CA ASN A 357 -0.67 -11.16 -25.08
C ASN A 357 -1.85 -10.28 -25.54
N ALA A 358 -1.65 -8.95 -25.66
CA ALA A 358 -2.70 -8.01 -26.03
C ALA A 358 -3.34 -8.36 -27.38
N GLY A 359 -4.67 -8.55 -27.38
CA GLY A 359 -5.44 -8.92 -28.57
C GLY A 359 -5.35 -10.39 -28.99
N ALA A 360 -4.55 -11.22 -28.31
CA ALA A 360 -4.44 -12.66 -28.60
C ALA A 360 -5.44 -13.52 -27.79
N ILE A 361 -5.89 -13.02 -26.64
CA ILE A 361 -6.71 -13.75 -25.66
C ILE A 361 -8.03 -13.01 -25.41
N SER A 362 -9.13 -13.74 -25.30
CA SER A 362 -10.49 -13.20 -25.10
C SER A 362 -11.24 -13.79 -23.90
N SER A 363 -10.54 -14.47 -23.00
CA SER A 363 -11.04 -14.92 -21.70
C SER A 363 -10.77 -13.87 -20.61
N SER A 364 -11.38 -14.04 -19.44
CA SER A 364 -11.03 -13.26 -18.25
C SER A 364 -9.94 -13.96 -17.44
N ALA A 365 -9.11 -13.18 -16.75
CA ALA A 365 -8.00 -13.66 -15.93
C ALA A 365 -8.42 -14.58 -14.77
N VAL A 366 -9.64 -14.40 -14.25
CA VAL A 366 -10.14 -15.13 -13.08
C VAL A 366 -11.14 -16.20 -13.51
N GLN A 367 -10.95 -17.43 -13.03
CA GLN A 367 -11.86 -18.56 -13.24
C GLN A 367 -12.25 -19.17 -11.89
N LYS A 368 -13.50 -19.62 -11.74
CA LYS A 368 -13.91 -20.34 -10.53
C LYS A 368 -13.34 -21.76 -10.53
N VAL A 369 -12.87 -22.20 -9.36
CA VAL A 369 -12.44 -23.59 -9.14
C VAL A 369 -13.65 -24.48 -8.82
N THR A 370 -14.64 -23.94 -8.12
CA THR A 370 -15.81 -24.68 -7.64
C THR A 370 -17.06 -24.37 -8.45
N ASN A 371 -18.05 -25.26 -8.42
CA ASN A 371 -19.36 -25.06 -9.04
C ASN A 371 -20.26 -24.06 -8.29
N ASN A 372 -19.82 -23.48 -7.17
CA ASN A 372 -20.65 -22.61 -6.35
C ASN A 372 -20.93 -21.27 -7.05
N ASN A 373 -22.07 -20.66 -6.73
CA ASN A 373 -22.38 -19.30 -7.14
C ASN A 373 -22.44 -18.35 -5.93
N LEU A 374 -21.37 -18.35 -5.13
CA LEU A 374 -21.24 -17.48 -3.96
C LEU A 374 -21.43 -16.00 -4.36
N LYS A 375 -22.20 -15.29 -3.55
CA LYS A 375 -22.53 -13.88 -3.69
C LYS A 375 -21.92 -13.05 -2.58
N PHE A 376 -21.74 -11.77 -2.87
CA PHE A 376 -21.26 -10.76 -1.91
C PHE A 376 -22.15 -9.50 -1.98
N ASP A 377 -23.44 -9.70 -2.25
CA ASP A 377 -24.48 -8.66 -2.47
C ASP A 377 -25.35 -8.38 -1.24
N GLY A 378 -24.99 -8.93 -0.08
CA GLY A 378 -25.79 -8.84 1.15
C GLY A 378 -27.05 -9.70 1.17
N THR A 379 -27.31 -10.50 0.12
CA THR A 379 -28.37 -11.52 0.17
C THR A 379 -27.87 -12.80 0.84
N LEU A 380 -28.78 -13.47 1.56
CA LEU A 380 -28.51 -14.73 2.28
C LEU A 380 -27.87 -15.77 1.34
N VAL A 381 -26.67 -16.22 1.69
CA VAL A 381 -25.90 -17.18 0.89
C VAL A 381 -26.38 -18.59 1.16
N THR A 382 -26.95 -19.25 0.15
CA THR A 382 -27.35 -20.67 0.21
C THR A 382 -26.23 -21.65 -0.20
N GLU A 383 -25.20 -21.13 -0.87
CA GLU A 383 -24.05 -21.90 -1.36
C GLU A 383 -23.04 -22.23 -0.26
N SER A 384 -22.05 -23.08 -0.53
CA SER A 384 -20.96 -23.31 0.44
C SER A 384 -19.92 -22.17 0.38
N ARG A 385 -19.39 -21.80 1.55
CA ARG A 385 -18.25 -20.87 1.68
C ARG A 385 -16.96 -21.67 1.94
N TYR A 386 -15.80 -21.19 1.49
CA TYR A 386 -14.51 -21.84 1.72
C TYR A 386 -13.56 -20.98 2.55
N ALA A 387 -13.06 -21.50 3.67
CA ALA A 387 -12.21 -20.76 4.60
C ALA A 387 -10.70 -20.96 4.38
N SER A 388 -10.32 -22.02 3.67
CA SER A 388 -8.93 -22.32 3.30
C SER A 388 -8.87 -23.43 2.25
N PHE A 389 -7.78 -23.50 1.48
CA PHE A 389 -7.53 -24.59 0.54
C PHE A 389 -6.04 -24.96 0.46
N PHE A 390 -5.77 -26.20 0.06
CA PHE A 390 -4.44 -26.73 -0.22
C PHE A 390 -4.51 -27.63 -1.46
N PRO A 391 -4.00 -27.19 -2.62
CA PRO A 391 -3.93 -28.04 -3.81
C PRO A 391 -2.95 -29.19 -3.56
N LEU A 392 -3.22 -30.38 -4.09
CA LEU A 392 -2.35 -31.52 -3.81
C LEU A 392 -1.08 -31.54 -4.66
N ASP A 393 -1.12 -31.00 -5.89
CA ASP A 393 -0.01 -30.98 -6.86
C ASP A 393 0.75 -32.31 -7.00
N ASP A 394 -0.02 -33.38 -7.15
CA ASP A 394 0.44 -34.76 -7.41
C ASP A 394 0.14 -35.22 -8.85
N GLY A 395 -0.31 -34.30 -9.71
CA GLY A 395 -0.78 -34.57 -11.07
C GLY A 395 -2.28 -34.91 -11.16
N THR A 396 -3.01 -34.89 -10.05
CA THR A 396 -4.49 -34.94 -10.02
C THR A 396 -5.09 -33.56 -9.79
N SER A 397 -6.35 -33.37 -10.16
CA SER A 397 -7.10 -32.13 -9.92
C SER A 397 -7.67 -32.05 -8.49
N ARG A 398 -6.98 -32.63 -7.50
CA ARG A 398 -7.46 -32.76 -6.12
C ARG A 398 -6.98 -31.62 -5.23
N ILE A 399 -7.88 -31.19 -4.34
CA ILE A 399 -7.69 -30.06 -3.44
C ILE A 399 -8.27 -30.47 -2.07
N LEU A 400 -7.50 -30.26 -1.01
CA LEU A 400 -8.00 -30.35 0.35
C LEU A 400 -8.58 -28.97 0.72
N VAL A 401 -9.85 -28.90 1.11
CA VAL A 401 -10.57 -27.64 1.37
C VAL A 401 -11.22 -27.63 2.75
N SER A 402 -11.20 -26.48 3.40
CA SER A 402 -12.19 -26.18 4.44
C SER A 402 -13.45 -25.67 3.75
N ARG A 403 -14.57 -26.37 3.94
CA ARG A 403 -15.86 -26.04 3.33
C ARG A 403 -16.93 -25.92 4.41
N GLY A 404 -17.53 -24.74 4.45
CA GLY A 404 -18.67 -24.39 5.28
C GLY A 404 -19.98 -24.70 4.57
N LEU A 405 -20.76 -25.63 5.12
CA LEU A 405 -22.13 -25.88 4.67
C LEU A 405 -23.07 -24.81 5.26
N CYS A 406 -23.95 -24.25 4.42
CA CYS A 406 -24.88 -23.18 4.80
C CYS A 406 -25.70 -23.50 6.06
N GLN A 407 -25.76 -22.55 6.99
CA GLN A 407 -26.63 -22.56 8.16
C GLN A 407 -27.41 -21.25 8.27
N VAL A 408 -28.62 -21.33 8.83
CA VAL A 408 -29.44 -20.19 9.22
C VAL A 408 -29.82 -20.30 10.69
N GLN A 409 -30.06 -19.17 11.35
CA GLN A 409 -30.83 -19.14 12.60
C GLN A 409 -32.28 -18.81 12.27
N VAL A 410 -33.22 -19.50 12.92
CA VAL A 410 -34.66 -19.24 12.85
C VAL A 410 -35.21 -19.01 14.25
N ASP A 411 -36.20 -18.13 14.41
CA ASP A 411 -36.85 -17.92 15.70
C ASP A 411 -37.84 -19.05 15.99
N THR A 412 -37.60 -19.76 17.08
CA THR A 412 -38.45 -20.86 17.58
C THR A 412 -39.39 -20.42 18.71
N SER A 413 -39.45 -19.12 19.02
CA SER A 413 -40.27 -18.56 20.08
C SER A 413 -41.78 -18.67 19.79
N LEU A 414 -42.58 -18.55 20.86
CA LEU A 414 -44.02 -18.31 20.77
C LEU A 414 -44.40 -16.84 21.02
N ASP A 415 -43.39 -15.99 21.27
CA ASP A 415 -43.53 -14.56 21.55
C ASP A 415 -42.39 -13.82 20.85
N PRO A 416 -42.66 -13.11 19.73
CA PRO A 416 -41.63 -12.46 18.93
C PRO A 416 -40.99 -11.23 19.62
N THR A 417 -41.38 -10.92 20.86
CA THR A 417 -40.65 -9.95 21.70
C THR A 417 -39.51 -10.60 22.51
N THR A 418 -39.44 -11.94 22.55
CA THR A 418 -38.37 -12.72 23.17
C THR A 418 -37.94 -13.86 22.24
N PRO A 419 -37.20 -13.57 21.14
CA PRO A 419 -36.81 -14.57 20.16
C PRO A 419 -35.88 -15.64 20.76
N VAL A 420 -36.01 -16.86 20.25
CA VAL A 420 -35.22 -18.05 20.62
C VAL A 420 -34.62 -18.62 19.33
N LEU A 421 -33.47 -18.08 18.95
CA LEU A 421 -32.77 -18.44 17.72
C LEU A 421 -32.17 -19.85 17.79
N GLU A 422 -32.61 -20.76 16.92
CA GLU A 422 -32.02 -22.10 16.77
C GLU A 422 -31.29 -22.23 15.42
N THR A 423 -30.04 -22.66 15.44
CA THR A 423 -29.24 -22.90 14.24
C THR A 423 -29.71 -24.15 13.49
N ARG A 424 -30.07 -23.99 12.22
CA ARG A 424 -30.58 -25.03 11.32
C ARG A 424 -29.75 -25.08 10.02
N PRO A 425 -29.62 -26.25 9.36
CA PRO A 425 -29.05 -26.32 8.02
C PRO A 425 -29.99 -25.68 6.99
N CYS A 426 -29.44 -25.13 5.91
CA CYS A 426 -30.22 -24.48 4.85
C CYS A 426 -31.00 -25.48 3.99
N THR A 427 -32.21 -25.83 4.44
CA THR A 427 -33.21 -26.59 3.67
C THR A 427 -34.23 -25.65 3.03
N PRO A 428 -34.97 -26.05 1.99
CA PRO A 428 -36.05 -25.23 1.43
C PRO A 428 -37.17 -24.88 2.42
N GLU A 429 -37.31 -25.64 3.51
CA GLU A 429 -38.23 -25.37 4.62
C GLU A 429 -37.68 -24.23 5.49
N ASN A 430 -36.45 -24.38 6.02
CA ASN A 430 -35.82 -23.37 6.88
C ASN A 430 -35.55 -22.04 6.14
N LEU A 431 -35.22 -22.09 4.84
CA LEU A 431 -35.04 -20.93 3.97
C LEU A 431 -36.36 -20.24 3.58
N SER A 432 -37.52 -20.84 3.89
CA SER A 432 -38.84 -20.24 3.68
C SER A 432 -39.42 -19.58 4.93
N ASP A 433 -38.74 -19.69 6.07
CA ASP A 433 -39.13 -19.05 7.32
C ASP A 433 -38.84 -17.53 7.25
N PRO A 434 -39.82 -16.66 7.57
CA PRO A 434 -39.64 -15.20 7.50
C PRO A 434 -38.68 -14.64 8.56
N THR A 435 -38.25 -15.45 9.54
CA THR A 435 -37.28 -15.10 10.57
C THR A 435 -35.85 -15.58 10.27
N ALA A 436 -35.66 -16.30 9.15
CA ALA A 436 -34.37 -16.89 8.80
C ALA A 436 -33.28 -15.83 8.53
N ILE A 437 -32.23 -15.83 9.35
CA ILE A 437 -31.02 -15.02 9.17
C ILE A 437 -29.81 -15.93 8.89
N GLU A 438 -28.86 -15.47 8.07
CA GLU A 438 -27.61 -16.23 7.84
C GLU A 438 -26.77 -16.27 9.12
N THR A 439 -26.17 -17.43 9.40
CA THR A 439 -25.26 -17.62 10.53
C THR A 439 -24.00 -18.35 10.09
N TYR A 440 -23.06 -18.58 11.00
CA TYR A 440 -21.76 -19.18 10.67
C TYR A 440 -21.92 -20.55 9.98
N PRO A 441 -21.32 -20.78 8.80
CA PRO A 441 -21.39 -22.07 8.13
C PRO A 441 -20.76 -23.22 8.92
N SER A 442 -21.26 -24.43 8.68
CA SER A 442 -20.77 -25.66 9.29
C SER A 442 -19.48 -26.13 8.58
N TYR A 443 -18.32 -25.64 9.03
CA TYR A 443 -17.02 -25.91 8.40
C TYR A 443 -16.43 -27.26 8.77
N GLY A 444 -16.27 -28.14 7.78
CA GLY A 444 -15.48 -29.38 7.87
C GLY A 444 -14.34 -29.39 6.84
N ILE A 445 -13.47 -30.41 6.91
CA ILE A 445 -12.40 -30.62 5.93
C ILE A 445 -12.81 -31.67 4.91
N TRP A 446 -12.69 -31.34 3.64
CA TRP A 446 -13.12 -32.16 2.50
C TRP A 446 -12.02 -32.30 1.47
N LEU A 447 -11.93 -33.46 0.84
CA LEU A 447 -11.16 -33.69 -0.37
C LEU A 447 -12.09 -33.47 -1.57
N LEU A 448 -11.85 -32.40 -2.34
CA LEU A 448 -12.50 -32.11 -3.61
C LEU A 448 -11.63 -32.68 -4.74
N ASP A 449 -12.22 -33.44 -5.65
CA ASP A 449 -11.60 -33.83 -6.93
C ASP A 449 -12.30 -33.11 -8.08
N ASN A 450 -11.61 -32.15 -8.70
CA ASN A 450 -12.13 -31.34 -9.79
C ASN A 450 -11.99 -32.03 -11.17
N SER A 451 -11.59 -33.31 -11.22
CA SER A 451 -11.55 -34.07 -12.47
C SER A 451 -12.93 -34.66 -12.81
N GLY A 452 -13.38 -34.45 -14.05
CA GLY A 452 -14.51 -35.18 -14.64
C GLY A 452 -15.92 -34.94 -14.07
N GLY A 453 -16.10 -34.18 -12.98
CA GLY A 453 -17.44 -33.89 -12.45
C GLY A 453 -17.57 -33.18 -11.10
N GLN A 454 -16.49 -32.81 -10.42
CA GLN A 454 -16.47 -32.31 -9.03
C GLN A 454 -17.11 -33.30 -8.03
N THR A 455 -16.32 -34.29 -7.62
CA THR A 455 -16.68 -35.20 -6.52
C THR A 455 -16.06 -34.75 -5.20
N GLU A 456 -16.85 -34.77 -4.12
CA GLU A 456 -16.41 -34.35 -2.79
C GLU A 456 -16.41 -35.55 -1.82
N ARG A 457 -15.38 -35.65 -0.98
CA ARG A 457 -15.31 -36.64 0.11
C ARG A 457 -14.96 -35.97 1.43
N PRO A 458 -15.75 -36.13 2.51
CA PRO A 458 -15.38 -35.61 3.82
C PRO A 458 -14.15 -36.34 4.38
N VAL A 459 -13.22 -35.57 4.94
CA VAL A 459 -12.03 -36.04 5.65
C VAL A 459 -12.23 -35.89 7.15
N GLU A 460 -12.74 -34.74 7.59
CA GLU A 460 -13.13 -34.45 8.97
C GLU A 460 -14.45 -33.67 8.97
N LEU A 461 -15.38 -34.06 9.84
CA LEU A 461 -16.70 -33.43 9.94
C LEU A 461 -16.66 -32.14 10.76
N ALA A 462 -17.61 -31.25 10.48
CA ALA A 462 -17.81 -30.02 11.26
C ALA A 462 -18.26 -30.31 12.70
N GLU A 463 -17.91 -29.42 13.63
CA GLU A 463 -18.22 -29.53 15.06
C GLU A 463 -18.94 -28.25 15.54
N PRO A 464 -20.08 -28.33 16.25
CA PRO A 464 -20.83 -27.14 16.68
C PRO A 464 -19.98 -26.15 17.50
N GLY A 465 -20.05 -24.86 17.16
CA GLY A 465 -19.26 -23.80 17.81
C GLY A 465 -17.78 -23.75 17.39
N LYS A 466 -17.34 -24.65 16.50
CA LYS A 466 -15.99 -24.66 15.92
C LYS A 466 -16.04 -24.44 14.40
N PHE A 467 -14.94 -23.97 13.84
CA PHE A 467 -14.67 -24.06 12.41
C PHE A 467 -13.28 -24.68 12.19
N LEU A 468 -13.17 -25.50 11.15
CA LEU A 468 -11.91 -26.16 10.79
C LEU A 468 -11.28 -25.40 9.62
N SER A 469 -9.95 -25.18 9.64
CA SER A 469 -9.22 -24.42 8.63
C SER A 469 -7.82 -24.99 8.38
N ASP A 470 -7.11 -24.40 7.42
CA ASP A 470 -5.67 -24.55 7.19
C ASP A 470 -5.22 -26.02 7.04
N ALA A 471 -6.06 -26.84 6.41
CA ALA A 471 -5.81 -28.27 6.24
C ALA A 471 -4.77 -28.53 5.14
N ILE A 472 -3.67 -29.21 5.49
CA ILE A 472 -2.56 -29.53 4.58
C ILE A 472 -2.14 -31.01 4.69
N VAL A 473 -1.50 -31.53 3.64
CA VAL A 473 -1.03 -32.92 3.59
C VAL A 473 0.49 -33.00 3.85
N MET A 474 0.90 -33.75 4.87
CA MET A 474 2.32 -33.98 5.18
C MET A 474 2.92 -35.04 4.25
N ARG A 475 3.31 -34.62 3.04
CA ARG A 475 3.89 -35.45 1.99
C ARG A 475 5.13 -34.79 1.35
N PRO A 476 6.10 -35.55 0.82
CA PRO A 476 7.17 -34.96 0.00
C PRO A 476 6.63 -34.41 -1.32
N TYR A 477 7.10 -33.22 -1.73
CA TYR A 477 6.77 -32.60 -3.01
C TYR A 477 7.84 -31.59 -3.46
N THR A 478 7.87 -31.31 -4.77
CA THR A 478 8.80 -30.34 -5.33
C THR A 478 8.25 -28.92 -5.15
N ARG A 479 8.85 -28.11 -4.28
CA ARG A 479 8.64 -26.66 -4.26
C ARG A 479 9.57 -25.95 -5.27
N PRO A 480 9.20 -24.75 -5.75
CA PRO A 480 10.12 -23.87 -6.47
C PRO A 480 11.39 -23.53 -5.67
N THR A 481 12.45 -23.15 -6.37
CA THR A 481 13.71 -22.67 -5.77
C THR A 481 13.59 -21.18 -5.52
N VAL A 482 13.67 -20.72 -4.26
CA VAL A 482 13.57 -19.28 -3.98
C VAL A 482 14.75 -18.52 -4.60
N ASN A 483 14.44 -17.37 -5.21
CA ASN A 483 15.43 -16.44 -5.73
C ASN A 483 15.91 -15.53 -4.59
N LEU A 484 17.20 -15.63 -4.28
CA LEU A 484 17.84 -14.96 -3.15
C LEU A 484 17.98 -13.44 -3.33
N GLY A 485 17.72 -12.91 -4.52
CA GLY A 485 18.04 -11.54 -4.88
C GLY A 485 19.54 -11.36 -5.12
N ARG A 486 20.13 -10.26 -4.62
CA ARG A 486 21.55 -9.95 -4.85
C ARG A 486 22.48 -10.76 -3.94
N THR A 487 23.71 -10.97 -4.39
CA THR A 487 24.70 -11.74 -3.63
C THR A 487 25.49 -10.83 -2.68
N ALA A 488 25.54 -11.19 -1.40
CA ALA A 488 26.20 -10.41 -0.34
C ALA A 488 27.68 -10.05 -0.62
N ALA A 489 28.36 -10.79 -1.49
CA ALA A 489 29.72 -10.49 -1.95
C ALA A 489 29.85 -9.18 -2.76
N LEU A 490 28.74 -8.61 -3.25
CA LEU A 490 28.72 -7.33 -3.95
C LEU A 490 28.52 -6.14 -2.99
N ASP A 491 27.79 -6.33 -1.89
CA ASP A 491 27.31 -5.26 -1.01
C ASP A 491 28.44 -4.50 -0.31
N ASP A 492 29.47 -5.19 0.16
CA ASP A 492 30.70 -4.61 0.72
C ASP A 492 31.47 -3.72 -0.27
N THR A 493 31.17 -3.80 -1.57
CA THR A 493 31.76 -2.94 -2.60
C THR A 493 30.80 -1.87 -3.11
N ASN A 494 29.48 -2.10 -3.03
CA ASN A 494 28.45 -1.25 -3.61
C ASN A 494 28.25 0.07 -2.83
N THR A 495 28.49 1.21 -3.49
CA THR A 495 28.31 2.54 -2.91
C THR A 495 26.85 2.82 -2.52
N LEU A 496 25.88 2.34 -3.29
CA LEU A 496 24.45 2.55 -3.02
C LEU A 496 24.02 1.87 -1.70
N VAL A 497 24.55 0.69 -1.43
CA VAL A 497 24.32 -0.03 -0.15
C VAL A 497 24.88 0.76 1.03
N LYS A 498 26.11 1.27 0.89
CA LYS A 498 26.78 2.10 1.93
C LYS A 498 26.09 3.42 2.20
N GLU A 499 25.49 4.02 1.17
CA GLU A 499 24.67 5.23 1.27
C GLU A 499 23.23 4.96 1.77
N LYS A 500 22.81 3.68 1.94
CA LYS A 500 21.42 3.27 2.24
C LYS A 500 20.41 3.78 1.19
N VAL A 501 20.72 3.63 -0.10
CA VAL A 501 19.85 4.04 -1.22
C VAL A 501 19.67 2.93 -2.25
N GLY A 502 18.53 2.91 -2.94
CA GLY A 502 18.37 2.29 -4.26
C GLY A 502 18.36 3.36 -5.35
N LEU A 503 18.02 2.97 -6.58
CA LEU A 503 17.74 3.87 -7.70
C LEU A 503 16.28 3.78 -8.15
N LEU A 504 15.78 4.88 -8.71
CA LEU A 504 14.52 4.99 -9.43
C LEU A 504 14.83 5.41 -10.88
N ASN A 505 14.44 4.59 -11.85
CA ASN A 505 14.60 4.83 -13.29
C ASN A 505 13.23 4.95 -13.96
N ILE A 506 12.87 6.12 -14.49
CA ILE A 506 11.63 6.33 -15.24
C ILE A 506 12.00 6.69 -16.67
N ARG A 507 11.57 5.89 -17.65
CA ARG A 507 11.95 6.09 -19.06
C ARG A 507 11.34 7.35 -19.66
N SER A 508 10.07 7.65 -19.39
CA SER A 508 9.56 9.02 -19.54
C SER A 508 8.36 9.32 -18.65
N VAL A 509 8.37 10.48 -17.99
CA VAL A 509 7.21 11.00 -17.23
C VAL A 509 6.05 11.44 -18.14
N TYR A 510 6.28 11.56 -19.46
CA TYR A 510 5.26 11.93 -20.46
C TYR A 510 4.45 10.74 -20.97
N ASP A 511 4.88 9.51 -20.67
CA ASP A 511 4.13 8.32 -20.99
C ASP A 511 3.01 8.08 -19.97
N PHE A 512 1.80 7.76 -20.45
CA PHE A 512 0.63 7.41 -19.65
C PHE A 512 0.00 6.07 -20.04
N GLY A 513 0.70 5.25 -20.82
CA GLY A 513 0.19 3.95 -21.28
C GLY A 513 -0.96 4.08 -22.27
N ALA A 514 -0.92 5.08 -23.16
CA ALA A 514 -1.95 5.31 -24.18
C ALA A 514 -1.87 4.31 -25.36
N GLY A 515 -0.70 3.70 -25.58
CA GLY A 515 -0.51 2.61 -26.56
C GLY A 515 -0.40 3.02 -28.03
N ASP A 516 -0.50 4.31 -28.35
CA ASP A 516 -0.30 4.85 -29.70
C ASP A 516 1.17 5.09 -30.06
N GLY A 517 2.05 5.19 -29.05
CA GLY A 517 3.48 5.50 -29.23
C GLY A 517 3.76 6.99 -29.46
N VAL A 518 2.80 7.88 -29.19
CA VAL A 518 2.86 9.31 -29.55
C VAL A 518 3.00 10.18 -28.29
N LEU A 519 3.85 11.20 -28.34
CA LEU A 519 3.89 12.22 -27.29
C LEU A 519 2.65 13.12 -27.39
N ALA A 520 1.84 13.15 -26.34
CA ALA A 520 0.67 14.02 -26.27
C ALA A 520 1.07 15.51 -26.34
N SER A 521 0.36 16.28 -27.18
CA SER A 521 0.59 17.73 -27.36
C SER A 521 0.21 18.59 -26.14
N SER A 522 -0.33 17.99 -25.09
CA SER A 522 -0.53 18.62 -23.79
C SER A 522 -0.36 17.62 -22.64
N TYR A 523 0.10 18.12 -21.50
CA TYR A 523 0.40 17.37 -20.30
C TYR A 523 -0.47 17.89 -19.15
N PHE A 524 -1.57 17.19 -18.84
CA PHE A 524 -2.64 17.64 -17.92
C PHE A 524 -3.13 19.09 -18.17
N GLY A 525 -3.26 19.47 -19.45
CA GLY A 525 -3.72 20.80 -19.87
C GLY A 525 -2.62 21.86 -20.00
N LEU A 526 -1.37 21.57 -19.59
CA LEU A 526 -0.22 22.40 -19.97
C LEU A 526 0.22 22.06 -21.41
N PRO A 527 0.47 23.03 -22.29
CA PRO A 527 0.90 22.75 -23.67
C PRO A 527 2.33 22.19 -23.71
N VAL A 528 2.56 21.20 -24.57
CA VAL A 528 3.90 20.73 -24.95
C VAL A 528 4.37 21.51 -26.19
N ALA A 529 5.67 21.51 -26.48
CA ALA A 529 6.27 22.21 -27.62
C ALA A 529 5.53 21.96 -28.96
N THR A 530 5.06 23.03 -29.59
CA THR A 530 4.22 22.97 -30.80
C THR A 530 4.94 22.29 -31.97
N GLY A 531 4.37 21.17 -32.45
CA GLY A 531 4.91 20.40 -33.57
C GLY A 531 5.84 19.24 -33.18
N VAL A 532 6.17 19.12 -31.88
CA VAL A 532 6.89 17.98 -31.32
C VAL A 532 5.87 16.87 -30.99
N ASN A 533 6.07 15.68 -31.55
CA ASN A 533 5.13 14.53 -31.39
C ASN A 533 5.82 13.27 -30.85
N ASP A 534 7.09 13.36 -30.45
CA ASP A 534 7.89 12.29 -29.87
C ASP A 534 8.89 12.85 -28.84
N VAL A 535 9.37 11.99 -27.94
CA VAL A 535 10.24 12.40 -26.82
C VAL A 535 11.70 12.63 -27.21
N LEU A 536 12.18 12.11 -28.34
CA LEU A 536 13.55 12.36 -28.81
C LEU A 536 13.66 13.77 -29.41
N THR A 537 12.63 14.19 -30.16
CA THR A 537 12.44 15.57 -30.63
C THR A 537 12.13 16.51 -29.47
N LEU A 538 11.43 16.07 -28.41
CA LEU A 538 11.30 16.83 -27.16
C LEU A 538 12.65 17.02 -26.48
N GLY A 539 13.56 16.05 -26.61
CA GLY A 539 14.92 16.09 -26.08
C GLY A 539 15.81 17.17 -26.72
N ASP A 540 15.61 17.46 -28.01
CA ASP A 540 16.39 18.45 -28.79
C ASP A 540 16.11 19.90 -28.30
N PRO A 541 17.10 20.61 -27.73
CA PRO A 541 16.95 22.00 -27.28
C PRO A 541 16.58 23.01 -28.37
N ALA A 542 16.80 22.70 -29.65
CA ALA A 542 16.43 23.53 -30.79
C ALA A 542 14.98 23.29 -31.29
N GLN A 543 14.32 22.21 -30.86
CA GLN A 543 12.90 21.95 -31.16
C GLN A 543 12.00 22.26 -29.96
N ALA A 544 12.48 22.01 -28.74
CA ALA A 544 11.78 22.34 -27.50
C ALA A 544 12.73 23.05 -26.52
N THR A 545 12.46 24.32 -26.23
CA THR A 545 13.14 25.01 -25.12
C THR A 545 12.66 24.44 -23.78
N PRO A 546 13.44 24.56 -22.69
CA PRO A 546 13.05 24.03 -21.38
C PRO A 546 11.68 24.52 -20.87
N ASP A 547 11.26 25.75 -21.19
CA ASP A 547 9.97 26.29 -20.77
C ASP A 547 8.78 25.83 -21.65
N GLN A 548 9.05 25.13 -22.76
CA GLN A 548 8.05 24.38 -23.54
C GLN A 548 7.94 22.90 -23.12
N ARG A 549 8.64 22.50 -22.05
CA ARG A 549 8.56 21.18 -21.42
C ARG A 549 7.82 21.32 -20.07
N PRO A 550 6.52 20.95 -19.97
CA PRO A 550 5.72 21.12 -18.75
C PRO A 550 6.34 20.49 -17.49
N ALA A 551 6.76 19.22 -17.57
CA ALA A 551 7.41 18.51 -16.47
C ALA A 551 8.89 18.90 -16.39
N ARG A 552 9.33 19.36 -15.20
CA ARG A 552 10.67 19.90 -14.96
C ARG A 552 11.39 19.30 -13.77
N PHE A 553 10.65 18.88 -12.73
CA PHE A 553 11.21 18.22 -11.55
C PHE A 553 10.34 17.06 -11.09
N ILE A 554 10.96 16.05 -10.52
CA ILE A 554 10.30 15.00 -9.75
C ILE A 554 10.54 15.25 -8.26
N ARG A 555 9.52 15.01 -7.44
CA ARG A 555 9.57 15.06 -5.97
C ARG A 555 9.32 13.67 -5.39
N LEU A 556 10.14 13.29 -4.41
CA LEU A 556 9.96 12.10 -3.59
C LEU A 556 9.24 12.47 -2.28
N VAL A 557 8.14 11.79 -1.94
CA VAL A 557 7.37 12.02 -0.71
C VAL A 557 7.25 10.73 0.11
N LYS A 558 7.72 10.75 1.34
CA LYS A 558 7.69 9.61 2.30
C LYS A 558 6.36 9.56 3.03
N ALA A 559 5.94 8.36 3.42
CA ALA A 559 4.94 8.17 4.46
C ALA A 559 5.46 8.62 5.84
N VAL A 560 4.58 9.15 6.69
CA VAL A 560 4.82 9.28 8.13
C VAL A 560 3.83 8.37 8.86
N GLY A 561 4.25 7.13 9.09
CA GLY A 561 3.51 6.17 9.89
C GLY A 561 3.25 6.70 11.31
N GLN A 562 2.15 6.27 11.90
CA GLN A 562 1.68 6.79 13.19
C GLN A 562 1.99 5.80 14.31
N PRO A 563 2.49 6.25 15.48
CA PRO A 563 2.66 5.37 16.63
C PRO A 563 1.30 4.91 17.18
N ASN A 564 1.30 3.83 17.96
CA ASN A 564 0.14 3.50 18.80
C ASN A 564 0.15 4.42 20.04
N ARG A 565 -0.99 5.07 20.34
CA ARG A 565 -1.16 5.90 21.55
C ARG A 565 -1.06 5.12 22.88
N ARG A 566 -0.95 3.79 22.82
CA ARG A 566 -0.70 2.85 23.93
C ARG A 566 0.53 1.97 23.70
N ASP A 567 1.50 2.39 22.87
CA ASP A 567 2.71 1.60 22.64
C ASP A 567 3.59 1.57 23.92
N PRO A 568 3.81 0.40 24.57
CA PRO A 568 4.59 0.34 25.80
C PRO A 568 6.08 0.66 25.61
N ASP A 569 6.58 0.58 24.37
CA ASP A 569 7.94 1.00 23.99
C ASP A 569 8.13 2.54 24.06
N LEU A 570 7.04 3.32 24.14
CA LEU A 570 7.06 4.78 24.13
C LEU A 570 6.78 5.35 25.53
N ALA A 571 7.71 6.14 26.05
CA ALA A 571 7.55 6.82 27.34
C ALA A 571 6.46 7.91 27.34
N ASN A 572 6.21 8.54 26.18
CA ASN A 572 5.14 9.50 25.95
C ASN A 572 4.64 9.34 24.49
N PRO A 573 3.75 8.36 24.20
CA PRO A 573 3.16 8.23 22.87
C PRO A 573 2.14 9.37 22.64
N PRO A 574 2.12 10.00 21.45
CA PRO A 574 1.18 11.08 21.17
C PRO A 574 -0.24 10.54 20.95
N ASP A 575 -1.23 11.18 21.58
CA ASP A 575 -2.66 10.91 21.38
C ASP A 575 -3.27 12.02 20.52
N LEU A 576 -2.78 12.12 19.28
CA LEU A 576 -3.12 13.20 18.36
C LEU A 576 -4.63 13.33 18.13
N SER A 577 -5.15 14.55 18.17
CA SER A 577 -6.51 14.84 17.75
C SER A 577 -6.65 14.81 16.23
N THR A 578 -7.88 14.87 15.73
CA THR A 578 -8.13 15.04 14.29
C THR A 578 -7.59 16.37 13.76
N ARG A 579 -7.43 17.40 14.60
CA ARG A 579 -6.98 18.74 14.21
C ARG A 579 -5.50 18.79 13.88
N ALA A 580 -4.66 17.92 14.45
CA ALA A 580 -3.25 17.79 14.09
C ALA A 580 -3.03 17.43 12.60
N PHE A 581 -3.99 16.73 11.98
CA PHE A 581 -3.97 16.40 10.55
C PHE A 581 -4.59 17.50 9.67
N GLY A 582 -5.32 18.44 10.27
CA GLY A 582 -5.97 19.56 9.59
C GLY A 582 -6.94 19.17 8.46
N ARG A 583 -7.11 20.07 7.48
CA ARG A 583 -7.96 19.89 6.29
C ARG A 583 -7.57 18.69 5.43
N GLY A 584 -6.32 18.24 5.52
CA GLY A 584 -5.87 16.99 4.87
C GLY A 584 -6.50 15.74 5.50
N GLY A 585 -6.78 15.77 6.81
CA GLY A 585 -7.41 14.69 7.58
C GLY A 585 -6.53 13.46 7.80
N ARG A 586 -6.91 12.62 8.78
CA ARG A 586 -6.19 11.36 9.10
C ARG A 586 -5.95 10.48 7.88
N ALA A 587 -6.92 10.44 6.97
CA ALA A 587 -6.91 9.54 5.81
C ALA A 587 -6.00 9.97 4.65
N ARG A 588 -5.47 11.20 4.65
CA ARG A 588 -4.24 11.53 3.88
C ARG A 588 -2.99 11.27 4.70
N GLY A 589 -3.09 11.40 6.02
CA GLY A 589 -1.99 11.19 6.97
C GLY A 589 -0.89 12.26 6.85
N MET A 590 0.09 12.17 7.74
CA MET A 590 1.27 13.03 7.72
C MET A 590 2.25 12.58 6.61
N LYS A 591 3.09 13.50 6.11
CA LYS A 591 4.00 13.32 4.97
C LYS A 591 5.29 14.12 5.12
N GLU A 592 6.38 13.58 4.59
CA GLU A 592 7.69 14.24 4.54
C GLU A 592 8.21 14.27 3.10
N ILE A 593 8.84 15.36 2.69
CA ILE A 593 9.48 15.42 1.36
C ILE A 593 10.93 14.97 1.53
N ILE A 594 11.36 13.99 0.73
CA ILE A 594 12.73 13.43 0.75
C ILE A 594 13.69 14.32 -0.07
N GLY A 595 13.19 14.91 -1.15
CA GLY A 595 13.96 15.76 -2.04
C GLY A 595 13.46 15.73 -3.49
N TYR A 596 14.27 16.32 -4.36
CA TYR A 596 13.98 16.64 -5.75
C TYR A 596 15.08 16.13 -6.69
N SER A 597 14.69 15.85 -7.94
CA SER A 597 15.65 15.74 -9.07
C SER A 597 15.09 16.45 -10.31
N PRO A 598 15.93 17.06 -11.17
CA PRO A 598 15.53 17.52 -12.49
C PRO A 598 15.05 16.36 -13.37
N ILE A 599 13.97 16.60 -14.11
CA ILE A 599 13.52 15.72 -15.19
C ILE A 599 14.29 16.10 -16.45
N GLN A 600 14.79 15.11 -17.18
CA GLN A 600 15.63 15.34 -18.35
C GLN A 600 14.80 15.74 -19.59
N PRO A 601 15.42 16.27 -20.67
CA PRO A 601 14.70 16.83 -21.82
C PRO A 601 13.72 15.89 -22.54
N ASP A 602 14.00 14.59 -22.57
CA ASP A 602 13.13 13.51 -23.10
C ASP A 602 12.06 13.01 -22.09
N GLY A 603 12.02 13.63 -20.91
CA GLY A 603 11.18 13.22 -19.79
C GLY A 603 11.75 12.12 -18.90
N SER A 604 12.97 11.63 -19.16
CA SER A 604 13.57 10.57 -18.35
C SER A 604 14.04 11.04 -16.96
N VAL A 605 14.12 10.10 -16.02
CA VAL A 605 14.59 10.31 -14.64
C VAL A 605 15.45 9.12 -14.24
N LEU A 606 16.64 9.39 -13.69
CA LEU A 606 17.44 8.39 -12.98
C LEU A 606 17.99 9.01 -11.70
N MET A 607 17.48 8.61 -10.53
CA MET A 607 17.83 9.22 -9.24
C MET A 607 17.94 8.21 -8.10
N LYS A 608 18.73 8.53 -7.07
CA LYS A 608 18.77 7.79 -5.81
C LYS A 608 17.48 8.00 -5.03
N VAL A 609 17.04 6.95 -4.36
CA VAL A 609 15.88 6.90 -3.46
C VAL A 609 16.34 6.25 -2.15
N PRO A 610 15.97 6.78 -0.96
CA PRO A 610 16.29 6.11 0.29
C PRO A 610 15.78 4.67 0.30
N ALA A 611 16.62 3.74 0.74
CA ALA A 611 16.24 2.35 0.87
C ALA A 611 15.22 2.16 2.00
N ASN A 612 14.42 1.11 1.90
CA ASN A 612 13.64 0.56 3.01
C ASN A 612 12.63 1.55 3.63
N VAL A 613 12.05 2.44 2.82
CA VAL A 613 10.95 3.34 3.20
C VAL A 613 9.81 3.29 2.18
N ALA A 614 8.58 3.49 2.64
CA ALA A 614 7.44 3.74 1.77
C ALA A 614 7.47 5.19 1.24
N PHE A 615 7.47 5.35 -0.08
CA PHE A 615 7.41 6.66 -0.75
C PHE A 615 6.46 6.65 -1.96
N TYR A 616 6.07 7.84 -2.41
CA TYR A 616 5.45 8.07 -3.72
C TYR A 616 6.14 9.21 -4.45
N ILE A 617 5.79 9.37 -5.73
CA ILE A 617 6.36 10.38 -6.62
C ILE A 617 5.33 11.42 -7.06
N ASP A 618 5.78 12.67 -7.17
CA ASP A 618 5.02 13.80 -7.73
C ASP A 618 5.80 14.43 -8.89
N ILE A 619 5.16 14.63 -10.05
CA ILE A 619 5.75 15.32 -11.21
C ILE A 619 5.36 16.80 -11.20
N LEU A 620 6.36 17.69 -11.29
CA LEU A 620 6.23 19.12 -11.02
C LEU A 620 6.56 20.00 -12.23
N ASP A 621 5.95 21.19 -12.24
CA ASP A 621 6.32 22.27 -13.16
C ASP A 621 7.57 23.05 -12.69
N LYS A 622 8.00 24.03 -13.50
CA LYS A 622 9.18 24.88 -13.21
C LYS A 622 9.09 25.64 -11.87
N ASP A 623 7.88 25.82 -11.33
CA ASP A 623 7.60 26.55 -10.09
C ASP A 623 7.36 25.59 -8.90
N ALA A 624 7.80 24.33 -9.03
CA ALA A 624 7.73 23.26 -8.03
C ALA A 624 6.31 22.80 -7.63
N ARG A 625 5.27 23.18 -8.39
CA ARG A 625 3.88 22.73 -8.17
C ARG A 625 3.63 21.40 -8.88
N ARG A 626 2.98 20.43 -8.25
CA ARG A 626 2.57 19.18 -8.91
C ARG A 626 1.61 19.46 -10.04
N ILE A 627 1.91 18.92 -11.22
CA ILE A 627 1.11 19.10 -12.43
C ILE A 627 -0.11 18.17 -12.43
N ASN A 628 0.09 16.90 -12.07
CA ASN A 628 -0.99 15.92 -12.06
C ASN A 628 -2.02 16.26 -10.96
N ASN A 629 -3.29 16.34 -11.36
CA ASN A 629 -4.42 16.52 -10.45
C ASN A 629 -4.65 15.27 -9.58
N GLN A 630 -4.23 14.09 -10.04
CA GLN A 630 -4.15 12.86 -9.26
C GLN A 630 -2.77 12.72 -8.59
N ARG A 631 -2.73 12.10 -7.41
CA ARG A 631 -1.48 11.68 -6.74
C ARG A 631 -1.16 10.23 -7.11
N HIS A 632 0.11 9.84 -7.06
CA HIS A 632 0.51 8.43 -7.12
C HIS A 632 0.08 7.71 -5.83
N ASN A 633 -1.16 7.24 -5.77
CA ASN A 633 -1.75 6.56 -4.60
C ASN A 633 -1.34 5.08 -4.53
N ASN A 634 -0.04 4.81 -4.50
CA ASN A 634 0.57 3.53 -4.14
C ASN A 634 1.93 3.78 -3.47
N TRP A 635 2.30 2.94 -2.49
CA TRP A 635 3.55 2.98 -1.77
C TRP A 635 4.64 2.17 -2.48
N LEU A 636 5.56 2.89 -3.12
CA LEU A 636 6.79 2.33 -3.67
C LEU A 636 7.80 2.07 -2.54
N GLN A 637 8.67 1.07 -2.72
CA GLN A 637 9.85 0.83 -1.90
C GLN A 637 11.04 0.48 -2.82
N VAL A 638 12.27 0.57 -2.31
CA VAL A 638 13.47 -0.01 -2.91
C VAL A 638 14.35 -0.62 -1.82
N SER A 639 15.05 -1.71 -2.13
CA SER A 639 16.15 -2.20 -1.28
C SER A 639 17.44 -1.40 -1.51
N ALA A 640 18.33 -1.38 -0.52
CA ALA A 640 19.62 -0.69 -0.65
C ALA A 640 20.48 -1.37 -1.72
N GLY A 641 20.86 -0.65 -2.78
CA GLY A 641 21.56 -1.18 -3.95
C GLY A 641 20.67 -1.75 -5.06
N ASP A 642 19.35 -1.63 -4.95
CA ASP A 642 18.36 -2.04 -5.95
C ASP A 642 18.08 -0.94 -7.00
N THR A 643 17.33 -1.24 -8.07
CA THR A 643 16.84 -0.26 -9.07
C THR A 643 15.40 -0.56 -9.46
N LEU A 644 14.46 0.26 -8.96
CA LEU A 644 13.08 0.26 -9.41
C LEU A 644 12.98 0.96 -10.76
N GLN A 645 12.47 0.27 -11.78
CA GLN A 645 12.27 0.81 -13.12
C GLN A 645 10.77 0.98 -13.44
N CYS A 646 10.42 2.03 -14.18
CA CYS A 646 9.10 2.26 -14.75
C CYS A 646 9.21 2.70 -16.21
N THR A 647 8.45 2.10 -17.13
CA THR A 647 8.38 2.57 -18.52
C THR A 647 7.66 3.91 -18.66
N GLY A 648 6.72 4.21 -17.76
CA GLY A 648 5.92 5.42 -17.82
C GLY A 648 5.25 5.78 -16.49
N CYS A 649 4.33 6.73 -16.57
CA CYS A 649 3.33 7.01 -15.55
C CYS A 649 1.99 6.37 -15.93
N HIS A 650 0.97 6.53 -15.07
CA HIS A 650 -0.41 6.21 -15.39
C HIS A 650 -1.36 7.25 -14.78
N ALA A 651 -2.57 7.29 -15.31
CA ALA A 651 -3.71 7.91 -14.68
C ALA A 651 -4.89 6.94 -14.82
N HIS A 652 -5.74 6.83 -13.80
CA HIS A 652 -7.00 6.11 -13.94
C HIS A 652 -8.07 7.19 -14.17
N PRO A 653 -8.70 7.29 -15.36
CA PRO A 653 -9.72 8.29 -15.59
C PRO A 653 -10.95 8.01 -14.72
N GLY A 654 -11.62 9.06 -14.24
CA GLY A 654 -12.90 8.90 -13.54
C GLY A 654 -14.06 8.77 -14.53
N GLY A 655 -14.95 7.82 -14.31
CA GLY A 655 -16.15 7.63 -15.13
C GLY A 655 -16.61 6.16 -15.20
N THR A 656 -17.69 5.90 -15.93
CA THR A 656 -18.14 4.55 -16.24
C THR A 656 -17.41 4.02 -17.49
N ASN A 657 -16.67 2.92 -17.33
CA ASN A 657 -15.86 2.26 -18.35
C ASN A 657 -14.88 3.18 -19.12
N PRO A 658 -13.97 3.89 -18.44
CA PRO A 658 -12.80 4.47 -19.10
C PRO A 658 -11.90 3.36 -19.69
N PRO A 659 -11.10 3.63 -20.73
CA PRO A 659 -10.02 2.74 -21.12
C PRO A 659 -9.05 2.55 -19.94
N LEU A 660 -8.69 1.30 -19.65
CA LEU A 660 -7.65 0.99 -18.67
C LEU A 660 -6.29 1.46 -19.22
N PRO A 661 -5.44 2.14 -18.43
CA PRO A 661 -4.09 2.45 -18.85
C PRO A 661 -3.32 1.15 -19.08
N LEU A 662 -2.42 1.14 -20.07
CA LEU A 662 -1.58 -0.04 -20.31
C LEU A 662 -0.76 -0.42 -19.05
N PRO A 663 -0.46 -1.72 -18.86
CA PRO A 663 0.33 -2.19 -17.72
C PRO A 663 1.71 -1.51 -17.66
N HIS A 664 2.15 -1.14 -16.47
CA HIS A 664 3.53 -0.80 -16.14
C HIS A 664 3.91 -1.21 -14.72
N GLY A 665 5.20 -1.16 -14.39
CA GLY A 665 5.72 -1.48 -13.07
C GLY A 665 5.89 -2.99 -12.81
N ARG A 666 5.56 -3.82 -13.80
CA ARG A 666 5.89 -5.25 -13.83
C ARG A 666 6.60 -5.57 -15.14
N LEU A 667 7.91 -5.87 -15.04
CA LEU A 667 8.84 -5.83 -16.18
C LEU A 667 8.56 -6.86 -17.30
N ASP A 668 7.91 -7.98 -16.98
CA ASP A 668 7.52 -9.02 -17.95
C ASP A 668 6.12 -8.79 -18.55
N ALA A 669 5.33 -7.90 -17.96
CA ALA A 669 3.94 -7.63 -18.32
C ALA A 669 3.73 -6.29 -19.03
N GLU A 670 4.65 -5.33 -18.83
CA GLU A 670 4.45 -3.92 -19.13
C GLU A 670 4.54 -3.52 -20.62
N ALA A 671 3.94 -2.36 -20.92
CA ALA A 671 4.04 -1.71 -22.20
C ALA A 671 5.41 -1.07 -22.42
N THR A 672 5.91 -1.16 -23.65
CA THR A 672 7.11 -0.46 -24.10
C THR A 672 6.93 1.05 -23.98
N SER A 673 7.83 1.72 -23.27
CA SER A 673 7.84 3.18 -23.15
C SER A 673 7.88 3.88 -24.51
N ILE A 674 7.22 5.03 -24.62
CA ILE A 674 7.43 5.97 -25.74
C ILE A 674 8.90 6.45 -25.83
N ASN A 675 9.67 6.35 -24.74
CA ASN A 675 11.11 6.59 -24.76
C ASN A 675 11.91 5.29 -24.97
N SER A 676 12.12 4.95 -26.23
CA SER A 676 13.06 3.89 -26.66
C SER A 676 14.54 4.24 -26.42
N GLY A 677 14.85 5.48 -26.04
CA GLY A 677 16.22 5.95 -25.82
C GLY A 677 16.98 6.23 -27.13
N ALA A 678 18.30 6.28 -27.04
CA ALA A 678 19.20 6.50 -28.16
C ALA A 678 19.13 5.35 -29.18
N PRO A 679 19.01 5.62 -30.49
CA PRO A 679 18.75 4.60 -31.50
C PRO A 679 19.95 3.73 -31.88
N ALA A 680 21.17 4.06 -31.44
CA ALA A 680 22.40 3.33 -31.76
C ALA A 680 23.53 3.64 -30.76
N ASP A 681 24.55 2.79 -30.71
CA ASP A 681 25.76 3.02 -29.91
C ASP A 681 26.58 4.20 -30.46
N GLY A 682 27.08 5.05 -29.55
CA GLY A 682 27.82 6.26 -29.90
C GLY A 682 26.93 7.40 -30.44
N PHE A 683 25.60 7.28 -30.29
CA PHE A 683 24.67 8.37 -30.61
C PHE A 683 24.94 9.59 -29.73
N SER A 684 24.73 10.78 -30.30
CA SER A 684 24.78 12.06 -29.60
C SER A 684 23.42 12.73 -29.76
N TYR A 685 22.84 13.18 -28.65
CA TYR A 685 21.56 13.90 -28.68
C TYR A 685 21.70 15.21 -29.49
N PRO A 686 20.78 15.51 -30.43
CA PRO A 686 20.88 16.69 -31.29
C PRO A 686 20.94 18.00 -30.49
N ASN A 687 21.81 18.92 -30.93
CA ASN A 687 22.01 20.24 -30.33
C ASN A 687 22.34 20.21 -28.82
N THR A 688 22.99 19.14 -28.35
CA THR A 688 23.45 19.01 -26.96
C THR A 688 24.98 19.04 -26.82
N LEU A 689 25.46 19.62 -25.72
CA LEU A 689 26.88 19.68 -25.35
C LEU A 689 27.02 19.74 -23.82
N ASP A 690 27.93 18.94 -23.25
CA ASP A 690 28.25 19.01 -21.82
C ASP A 690 29.02 20.30 -21.50
N PRO A 691 28.49 21.23 -20.68
CA PRO A 691 29.15 22.49 -20.36
C PRO A 691 30.40 22.32 -19.49
N ALA A 692 30.59 21.17 -18.81
CA ALA A 692 31.78 20.91 -18.00
C ALA A 692 33.00 20.47 -18.82
N THR A 693 32.78 19.77 -19.94
CA THR A 693 33.86 19.21 -20.79
C THR A 693 33.91 19.77 -22.20
N SER A 694 32.87 20.49 -22.65
CA SER A 694 32.67 20.90 -24.05
C SER A 694 32.66 19.72 -25.03
N ALA A 695 32.09 18.58 -24.61
CA ALA A 695 32.00 17.35 -25.38
C ALA A 695 30.54 16.89 -25.58
N ALA A 696 30.32 16.00 -26.53
CA ALA A 696 29.02 15.41 -26.81
C ALA A 696 28.59 14.40 -25.73
N TYR A 697 27.30 14.34 -25.44
CA TYR A 697 26.69 13.29 -24.62
C TYR A 697 26.58 11.98 -25.41
N PHE A 698 27.63 11.17 -25.37
CA PHE A 698 27.67 9.85 -26.01
C PHE A 698 26.80 8.82 -25.26
N ALA A 699 25.80 8.30 -25.96
CA ALA A 699 24.86 7.29 -25.49
C ALA A 699 25.13 5.91 -26.13
N ASN A 700 24.81 4.85 -25.40
CA ASN A 700 24.67 3.49 -25.95
C ASN A 700 23.24 3.31 -26.51
N ALA A 701 23.03 2.30 -27.36
CA ALA A 701 21.68 1.97 -27.84
C ALA A 701 20.73 1.66 -26.66
N GLY A 702 19.61 2.38 -26.58
CA GLY A 702 18.60 2.24 -25.52
C GLY A 702 18.78 3.16 -24.30
N ASP A 703 19.93 3.81 -24.12
CA ASP A 703 20.13 4.83 -23.07
C ASP A 703 19.12 5.97 -23.26
N THR A 704 18.44 6.38 -22.19
CA THR A 704 17.71 7.66 -22.12
C THR A 704 18.67 8.83 -21.84
N MET A 705 18.19 10.08 -21.92
CA MET A 705 19.03 11.24 -21.58
C MET A 705 19.49 11.22 -20.12
N ALA A 706 18.69 10.68 -19.19
CA ALA A 706 19.12 10.46 -17.81
C ALA A 706 20.29 9.46 -17.72
N GLU A 707 20.20 8.33 -18.41
CA GLU A 707 21.25 7.30 -18.42
C GLU A 707 22.53 7.81 -19.11
N ALA A 708 22.40 8.56 -20.20
CA ALA A 708 23.52 9.21 -20.91
C ALA A 708 24.20 10.30 -20.05
N LEU A 709 23.44 11.10 -19.30
CA LEU A 709 23.98 12.09 -18.37
C LEU A 709 24.76 11.44 -17.23
N VAL A 710 24.21 10.37 -16.64
CA VAL A 710 24.89 9.62 -15.57
C VAL A 710 26.17 8.96 -16.10
N ARG A 711 26.15 8.43 -17.33
CA ARG A 711 27.34 7.91 -18.03
C ARG A 711 28.41 8.99 -18.22
N ALA A 712 28.02 10.18 -18.68
CA ALA A 712 28.93 11.31 -18.89
C ALA A 712 29.54 11.85 -17.58
N GLN A 713 28.75 11.96 -16.51
CA GLN A 713 29.27 12.38 -15.20
C GLN A 713 30.13 11.32 -14.51
N ALA A 714 29.81 10.03 -14.66
CA ALA A 714 30.64 8.95 -14.14
C ALA A 714 32.04 8.96 -14.76
N ALA A 715 32.17 9.29 -16.05
CA ALA A 715 33.46 9.49 -16.72
C ALA A 715 34.26 10.70 -16.16
N GLN A 716 33.59 11.64 -15.50
CA GLN A 716 34.18 12.79 -14.80
C GLN A 716 34.41 12.53 -13.30
N SER A 717 34.10 11.33 -12.80
CA SER A 717 34.04 10.99 -11.36
C SER A 717 33.05 11.85 -10.55
N VAL A 718 31.94 12.25 -11.18
CA VAL A 718 30.86 13.07 -10.58
C VAL A 718 29.59 12.22 -10.44
N THR A 719 28.81 12.45 -9.38
CA THR A 719 27.60 11.67 -9.04
C THR A 719 26.34 12.53 -8.85
N THR A 720 26.36 13.80 -9.27
CA THR A 720 25.28 14.76 -8.99
C THR A 720 24.00 14.46 -9.77
N ALA A 721 24.08 13.92 -10.98
CA ALA A 721 22.92 13.57 -11.81
C ALA A 721 21.94 12.59 -11.14
N VAL A 722 22.45 11.67 -10.31
CA VAL A 722 21.60 10.74 -9.53
C VAL A 722 21.32 11.23 -8.10
N THR A 723 21.95 12.30 -7.62
CA THR A 723 21.86 12.67 -6.20
C THR A 723 20.75 13.70 -5.99
N PRO A 724 19.68 13.38 -5.21
CA PRO A 724 18.61 14.31 -4.95
C PRO A 724 19.07 15.56 -4.20
N SER A 725 18.24 16.59 -4.21
CA SER A 725 18.46 17.85 -3.54
C SER A 725 17.27 18.20 -2.65
N VAL A 726 17.49 18.81 -1.48
CA VAL A 726 16.39 19.44 -0.70
C VAL A 726 15.96 20.78 -1.29
N ASN A 727 16.72 21.31 -2.26
CA ASN A 727 16.45 22.54 -2.99
C ASN A 727 16.03 22.24 -4.44
N VAL A 728 15.17 23.10 -5.03
CA VAL A 728 14.74 22.98 -6.43
C VAL A 728 15.67 23.80 -7.30
N VAL A 729 16.60 23.13 -7.99
CA VAL A 729 17.71 23.75 -8.73
C VAL A 729 17.63 23.39 -10.21
N TYR A 730 17.38 24.37 -11.08
CA TYR A 730 17.48 24.21 -12.53
C TYR A 730 18.81 24.74 -13.05
N ARG A 731 19.50 23.93 -13.86
CA ARG A 731 20.62 24.34 -14.69
C ARG A 731 20.42 23.78 -16.08
N ASP A 732 20.63 24.60 -17.11
CA ASP A 732 20.72 24.07 -18.47
C ASP A 732 22.10 23.45 -18.66
N ILE A 733 22.13 22.13 -18.55
CA ILE A 733 23.32 21.29 -18.74
C ILE A 733 23.32 20.60 -20.12
N TRP A 734 22.30 20.87 -20.95
CA TRP A 734 22.08 20.15 -22.19
C TRP A 734 22.35 21.00 -23.42
N THR A 735 21.87 22.25 -23.48
CA THR A 735 21.89 23.05 -24.71
C THR A 735 23.30 23.38 -25.19
N ASP A 736 23.62 23.02 -26.45
CA ASP A 736 24.83 23.49 -27.13
C ASP A 736 24.73 25.01 -27.40
N PRO A 737 25.59 25.86 -26.78
CA PRO A 737 25.57 27.31 -26.98
C PRO A 737 25.96 27.75 -28.40
N ALA A 738 26.49 26.85 -29.24
CA ALA A 738 26.70 27.11 -30.67
C ALA A 738 25.44 26.90 -31.52
N ALA A 739 24.46 26.14 -31.03
CA ALA A 739 23.19 25.88 -31.71
C ALA A 739 22.07 26.81 -31.24
N VAL A 740 21.90 26.97 -29.91
CA VAL A 740 20.82 27.74 -29.28
C VAL A 740 21.35 28.42 -28.02
N THR A 741 20.83 29.59 -27.65
CA THR A 741 21.12 30.20 -26.34
C THR A 741 20.62 29.30 -25.20
N PRO A 742 21.48 28.83 -24.28
CA PRO A 742 21.05 28.02 -23.14
C PRO A 742 20.10 28.78 -22.22
N ALA A 743 19.18 28.06 -21.58
CA ALA A 743 18.19 28.67 -20.69
C ALA A 743 18.82 29.17 -19.37
N THR A 744 18.30 30.27 -18.84
CA THR A 744 18.73 30.85 -17.56
C THR A 744 18.59 29.84 -16.43
N SER A 745 19.70 29.55 -15.75
CA SER A 745 19.71 28.70 -14.56
C SER A 745 19.04 29.42 -13.39
N PHE A 746 18.32 28.68 -12.55
CA PHE A 746 17.67 29.24 -11.36
C PHE A 746 17.68 28.27 -10.18
N SER A 747 17.59 28.82 -8.97
CA SER A 747 17.49 28.04 -7.74
C SER A 747 16.37 28.55 -6.85
N ARG A 748 15.71 27.64 -6.15
CA ARG A 748 14.70 27.90 -5.11
C ARG A 748 15.15 27.14 -3.87
N GLU A 749 15.73 27.86 -2.93
CA GLU A 749 16.44 27.32 -1.76
C GLU A 749 15.73 27.74 -0.48
N TYR A 750 15.90 26.96 0.60
CA TYR A 750 15.35 27.35 1.90
C TYR A 750 16.24 28.30 2.69
N SER A 751 17.53 28.37 2.37
CA SER A 751 18.50 29.28 2.99
C SER A 751 19.38 29.95 1.92
N GLY A 752 20.24 30.88 2.34
CA GLY A 752 21.11 31.67 1.45
C GLY A 752 20.73 33.15 1.40
N VAL A 753 21.20 33.84 0.36
CA VAL A 753 20.91 35.25 0.10
C VAL A 753 20.37 35.37 -1.32
N SER A 754 19.17 35.92 -1.48
CA SER A 754 18.51 35.98 -2.78
C SER A 754 19.28 36.85 -3.80
N THR A 755 19.33 36.37 -5.04
CA THR A 755 19.90 37.00 -6.24
C THR A 755 18.89 36.87 -7.40
N PRO A 756 19.15 37.40 -8.62
CA PRO A 756 18.27 37.15 -9.76
C PRO A 756 18.08 35.66 -10.09
N GLU A 757 19.10 34.84 -9.84
CA GLU A 757 19.11 33.40 -10.10
C GLU A 757 18.58 32.58 -8.91
N LEU A 758 18.95 32.94 -7.67
CA LEU A 758 18.62 32.21 -6.44
C LEU A 758 17.53 32.93 -5.63
N SER A 759 16.43 32.25 -5.32
CA SER A 759 15.48 32.71 -4.29
C SER A 759 15.69 31.89 -3.02
N ALA A 760 15.88 32.55 -1.88
CA ALA A 760 15.89 31.95 -0.54
C ALA A 760 14.60 32.29 0.23
N LEU A 761 14.29 31.57 1.32
CA LEU A 761 13.26 31.99 2.28
C LEU A 761 13.75 33.15 3.15
N SER A 762 12.79 33.95 3.63
CA SER A 762 12.98 34.92 4.73
C SER A 762 12.48 34.39 6.08
N SER A 763 11.82 33.22 6.09
CA SER A 763 11.31 32.50 7.26
C SER A 763 12.22 31.31 7.62
N VAL A 764 11.80 30.47 8.59
CA VAL A 764 12.57 29.29 9.01
C VAL A 764 12.55 28.19 7.95
N SER A 765 13.70 27.54 7.73
CA SER A 765 13.83 26.39 6.82
C SER A 765 13.11 25.15 7.37
N PRO A 766 12.33 24.42 6.55
CA PRO A 766 11.68 23.15 6.92
C PRO A 766 12.63 21.94 6.90
N THR A 767 13.95 22.14 6.81
CA THR A 767 14.97 21.07 6.83
C THR A 767 16.22 21.50 7.59
N THR A 768 17.18 20.58 7.75
CA THR A 768 18.43 20.87 8.46
C THR A 768 19.49 21.45 7.53
N ALA A 769 20.30 22.40 8.04
CA ALA A 769 21.41 22.99 7.28
C ALA A 769 22.44 21.96 6.78
N ALA A 770 22.53 20.78 7.43
CA ALA A 770 23.32 19.65 6.95
C ALA A 770 22.77 19.12 5.61
N CYS A 771 21.46 18.93 5.51
CA CYS A 771 20.77 18.49 4.29
C CYS A 771 20.76 19.53 3.17
N GLU A 772 20.74 20.82 3.52
CA GLU A 772 20.93 21.92 2.56
C GLU A 772 22.36 21.93 1.97
N THR A 773 23.35 21.51 2.76
CA THR A 773 24.76 21.41 2.33
C THR A 773 25.04 20.14 1.53
N GLN A 774 24.51 19.00 1.97
CA GLN A 774 24.69 17.69 1.34
C GLN A 774 23.48 16.79 1.61
N TRP A 775 22.80 16.36 0.55
CA TRP A 775 21.75 15.36 0.67
C TRP A 775 22.32 13.98 1.04
N VAL A 776 21.61 13.29 1.94
CA VAL A 776 21.82 11.89 2.30
C VAL A 776 20.47 11.19 2.44
N SER A 777 20.44 9.86 2.46
CA SER A 777 19.22 9.03 2.54
C SER A 777 18.30 9.33 3.73
N THR A 778 18.82 9.95 4.79
CA THR A 778 18.09 10.36 6.00
C THR A 778 17.49 11.77 5.91
N CYS A 779 17.80 12.55 4.88
CA CYS A 779 17.33 13.93 4.75
C CYS A 779 15.82 14.02 4.50
N ARG A 780 15.16 14.89 5.26
CA ARG A 780 13.71 15.15 5.18
C ARG A 780 13.43 16.65 5.25
N ILE A 781 12.31 17.01 4.65
CA ILE A 781 11.66 18.32 4.71
C ILE A 781 10.33 18.09 5.43
N VAL A 782 10.10 18.83 6.51
CA VAL A 782 8.94 18.69 7.41
C VAL A 782 8.22 20.02 7.48
N ILE A 783 6.99 20.10 6.98
CA ILE A 783 6.23 21.36 6.92
C ILE A 783 5.03 21.29 7.87
N ASN A 784 5.19 21.87 9.07
CA ASN A 784 4.11 22.18 10.01
C ASN A 784 3.60 23.61 9.77
N TYR A 785 2.28 23.84 9.84
CA TYR A 785 1.66 25.13 9.47
C TYR A 785 2.13 26.31 10.34
N GLN A 786 1.99 26.18 11.67
CA GLN A 786 2.32 27.25 12.63
C GLN A 786 3.81 27.64 12.56
N GLN A 787 4.69 26.68 12.26
CA GLN A 787 6.14 26.90 12.22
C GLN A 787 6.63 27.47 10.88
N HIS A 788 6.03 27.13 9.74
CA HIS A 788 6.60 27.41 8.41
C HIS A 788 5.71 28.27 7.50
N ILE A 789 4.39 28.23 7.68
CA ILE A 789 3.44 28.92 6.79
C ILE A 789 2.92 30.20 7.45
N GLN A 790 2.50 30.17 8.72
CA GLN A 790 2.09 31.38 9.44
C GLN A 790 3.15 32.51 9.38
N PRO A 791 4.46 32.25 9.59
CA PRO A 791 5.47 33.31 9.54
C PRO A 791 5.67 33.97 8.17
N LEU A 792 5.04 33.46 7.11
CA LEU A 792 5.00 34.13 5.81
C LEU A 792 4.02 35.32 5.82
N TRP A 793 2.94 35.23 6.61
CA TRP A 793 1.91 36.27 6.71
C TRP A 793 2.37 37.44 7.59
N ASP A 794 3.07 37.11 8.68
CA ASP A 794 3.59 38.06 9.68
C ASP A 794 4.96 38.67 9.32
N LEU A 795 5.57 38.28 8.19
CA LEU A 795 6.88 38.76 7.79
C LEU A 795 6.85 40.28 7.52
N THR A 796 7.33 41.08 8.48
CA THR A 796 7.40 42.54 8.37
C THR A 796 8.84 43.07 8.50
N PRO A 797 9.25 44.08 7.70
CA PRO A 797 8.51 44.64 6.57
C PRO A 797 8.61 43.73 5.34
N ARG A 798 7.48 43.42 4.69
CA ARG A 798 7.48 42.75 3.38
C ARG A 798 7.55 43.83 2.30
N VAL A 799 8.48 43.72 1.37
CA VAL A 799 8.65 44.67 0.26
C VAL A 799 8.38 43.96 -1.07
N ARG A 800 7.59 44.59 -1.95
CA ARG A 800 7.34 44.08 -3.30
C ARG A 800 8.59 44.28 -4.16
N ILE A 801 9.16 43.21 -4.71
CA ILE A 801 10.41 43.25 -5.47
C ILE A 801 10.14 43.35 -6.97
N ASP A 802 10.80 44.29 -7.64
CA ASP A 802 10.85 44.37 -9.10
C ASP A 802 11.68 43.20 -9.65
N PRO A 803 11.10 42.25 -10.41
CA PRO A 803 11.82 41.10 -10.94
C PRO A 803 12.85 41.46 -12.01
N ALA A 804 12.83 42.69 -12.56
CA ALA A 804 13.81 43.15 -13.54
C ALA A 804 15.07 43.77 -12.89
N THR A 805 15.01 44.21 -11.63
CA THR A 805 16.14 44.85 -10.93
C THR A 805 16.54 44.18 -9.61
N GLY A 806 15.71 43.33 -9.02
CA GLY A 806 15.95 42.71 -7.71
C GLY A 806 15.84 43.69 -6.53
N LEU A 807 15.26 44.86 -6.75
CA LEU A 807 15.09 45.93 -5.74
C LEU A 807 13.60 46.15 -5.42
N PRO A 808 13.25 46.78 -4.28
CA PRO A 808 11.87 47.15 -3.98
C PRO A 808 11.27 48.07 -5.06
N GLU A 809 10.08 47.71 -5.59
CA GLU A 809 9.37 48.52 -6.60
C GLU A 809 9.09 49.95 -6.11
N VAL A 810 8.82 50.09 -4.80
CA VAL A 810 8.62 51.37 -4.11
C VAL A 810 9.42 51.38 -2.82
N ALA A 811 10.37 52.31 -2.70
CA ALA A 811 11.21 52.44 -1.52
C ALA A 811 10.39 52.83 -0.28
N GLY A 812 10.34 51.92 0.70
CA GLY A 812 9.61 52.13 1.97
C GLY A 812 8.12 51.78 1.93
N ALA A 813 7.62 51.12 0.88
CA ALA A 813 6.30 50.50 0.89
C ALA A 813 6.36 49.13 1.58
N ASP A 814 5.68 49.00 2.72
CA ASP A 814 5.43 47.72 3.37
C ASP A 814 4.12 47.12 2.82
N VAL A 815 4.16 45.85 2.44
CA VAL A 815 3.04 45.03 1.94
C VAL A 815 2.92 43.72 2.75
N THR A 816 3.25 43.77 4.05
CA THR A 816 3.02 42.68 5.01
C THR A 816 1.57 42.21 4.93
N CYS A 817 1.33 40.91 4.80
CA CYS A 817 -0.01 40.39 4.50
C CYS A 817 -1.05 40.84 5.55
N THR A 818 -0.68 40.76 6.83
CA THR A 818 -1.50 41.19 7.98
C THR A 818 -1.69 42.71 8.11
N SER A 819 -1.13 43.56 7.24
CA SER A 819 -1.55 44.97 7.17
C SER A 819 -2.90 45.15 6.45
N CYS A 820 -3.26 44.22 5.58
CA CYS A 820 -4.54 44.17 4.85
C CYS A 820 -5.45 43.06 5.40
N HIS A 821 -4.88 41.88 5.65
CA HIS A 821 -5.55 40.69 6.13
C HIS A 821 -5.41 40.57 7.64
N ALA A 822 -6.05 41.50 8.36
CA ALA A 822 -6.17 41.49 9.82
C ALA A 822 -7.44 42.19 10.29
N THR A 823 -8.03 41.64 11.36
CA THR A 823 -9.21 42.16 12.05
C THR A 823 -8.96 43.45 12.85
N VAL A 824 -7.70 43.88 12.98
CA VAL A 824 -7.31 45.13 13.66
C VAL A 824 -6.31 45.92 12.80
N LYS A 825 -6.72 47.11 12.32
CA LYS A 825 -5.88 48.02 11.53
C LYS A 825 -5.59 49.28 12.35
N VAL A 826 -4.30 49.54 12.61
CA VAL A 826 -3.80 50.69 13.40
C VAL A 826 -4.46 50.80 14.79
N GLY A 827 -4.77 49.66 15.43
CA GLY A 827 -5.38 49.60 16.76
C GLY A 827 -6.90 49.86 16.79
N VAL A 828 -7.57 49.84 15.64
CA VAL A 828 -9.03 49.90 15.51
C VAL A 828 -9.53 48.61 14.85
N ALA A 829 -10.67 48.08 15.30
CA ALA A 829 -11.32 46.95 14.65
C ALA A 829 -11.63 47.27 13.17
N ALA A 830 -11.35 46.33 12.29
CA ALA A 830 -11.53 46.44 10.86
C ALA A 830 -12.04 45.12 10.28
N VAL A 831 -12.84 45.18 9.23
CA VAL A 831 -13.06 44.01 8.39
C VAL A 831 -11.73 43.71 7.67
N PRO A 832 -11.23 42.46 7.67
CA PRO A 832 -10.06 42.07 6.88
C PRO A 832 -10.32 42.32 5.38
N ASP A 833 -9.29 42.71 4.63
CA ASP A 833 -9.48 43.03 3.21
C ASP A 833 -9.88 41.76 2.45
N ALA A 834 -10.94 41.87 1.64
CA ALA A 834 -11.59 40.76 0.93
C ALA A 834 -12.19 39.64 1.80
N GLN A 835 -12.44 39.89 3.10
CA GLN A 835 -12.92 38.88 4.08
C GLN A 835 -11.96 37.67 4.15
N LEU A 836 -10.76 37.95 4.66
CA LEU A 836 -9.72 36.97 4.93
C LEU A 836 -8.76 37.56 5.98
N ASP A 837 -8.82 37.09 7.22
CA ASP A 837 -7.79 37.27 8.24
C ASP A 837 -6.62 36.30 7.99
N LEU A 838 -5.39 36.80 8.14
CA LEU A 838 -4.16 36.01 8.12
C LEU A 838 -3.38 36.12 9.44
N SER A 839 -4.00 36.67 10.48
CA SER A 839 -3.42 36.85 11.81
C SER A 839 -3.02 35.52 12.46
N ALA A 840 -1.97 35.60 13.28
CA ALA A 840 -1.52 34.50 14.15
C ALA A 840 -2.39 34.36 15.42
N THR A 841 -3.70 34.60 15.33
CA THR A 841 -4.61 34.50 16.48
C THR A 841 -4.77 33.02 16.86
N ASP A 842 -4.43 32.71 18.11
CA ASP A 842 -4.33 31.37 18.68
C ASP A 842 -4.87 31.40 20.13
N PRO A 843 -5.97 30.69 20.46
CA PRO A 843 -6.82 29.91 19.56
C PRO A 843 -7.59 30.77 18.53
N SER A 844 -7.92 30.16 17.39
CA SER A 844 -8.99 30.60 16.49
C SER A 844 -10.37 30.60 17.19
N ASP A 845 -11.31 31.42 16.71
CA ASP A 845 -12.70 31.40 17.20
C ASP A 845 -13.53 30.22 16.65
N GLU A 846 -13.33 29.80 15.39
CA GLU A 846 -13.93 28.59 14.80
C GLU A 846 -13.47 27.29 15.47
N GLU A 847 -12.19 27.17 15.81
CA GLU A 847 -11.57 25.90 16.20
C GLU A 847 -10.34 26.10 17.11
N ASN A 848 -10.51 25.85 18.40
CA ASN A 848 -9.53 26.21 19.42
C ASN A 848 -8.22 25.38 19.44
N GLN A 849 -8.01 24.49 18.47
CA GLN A 849 -6.75 23.80 18.23
C GLN A 849 -6.04 24.26 16.94
N HIS A 850 -6.55 25.30 16.27
CA HIS A 850 -5.99 25.92 15.06
C HIS A 850 -5.72 27.43 15.25
N ILE A 851 -4.79 27.96 14.45
CA ILE A 851 -4.61 29.41 14.24
C ILE A 851 -5.63 29.91 13.21
N GLU A 852 -6.11 31.15 13.38
CA GLU A 852 -7.17 31.74 12.55
C GLU A 852 -6.89 31.69 11.05
N SER A 853 -5.71 32.13 10.63
CA SER A 853 -5.31 32.06 9.21
C SER A 853 -5.40 30.65 8.60
N TYR A 854 -5.28 29.57 9.39
CA TYR A 854 -5.43 28.20 8.90
C TYR A 854 -6.91 27.87 8.61
N ARG A 855 -7.82 28.41 9.42
CA ARG A 855 -9.26 28.27 9.24
C ARG A 855 -9.72 29.01 8.00
N GLU A 856 -9.47 30.32 7.98
CA GLU A 856 -9.67 31.25 6.87
C GLU A 856 -9.17 30.74 5.50
N LEU A 857 -7.94 30.18 5.44
CA LEU A 857 -7.40 29.69 4.18
C LEU A 857 -8.05 28.37 3.70
N PHE A 858 -8.52 27.49 4.58
CA PHE A 858 -8.91 26.11 4.23
C PHE A 858 -10.38 25.74 4.45
N PHE A 859 -11.16 26.54 5.17
CA PHE A 859 -12.55 26.27 5.53
C PHE A 859 -13.50 27.33 4.95
N ASN A 860 -14.81 27.14 5.13
CA ASN A 860 -15.80 28.14 4.71
C ASN A 860 -16.08 29.03 5.91
N ASP A 861 -16.03 30.34 5.74
CA ASP A 861 -16.34 31.33 6.78
C ASP A 861 -17.61 32.14 6.44
N ASN A 862 -18.10 32.92 7.39
CA ASN A 862 -19.22 33.84 7.25
C ASN A 862 -18.75 35.24 6.84
N PHE A 863 -19.58 36.00 6.12
CA PHE A 863 -19.22 37.37 5.75
C PHE A 863 -19.33 38.31 6.96
N GLN A 864 -18.28 39.06 7.28
CA GLN A 864 -18.25 39.91 8.49
C GLN A 864 -18.53 41.40 8.20
N GLU A 865 -19.04 42.13 9.20
CA GLU A 865 -19.27 43.57 9.18
C GLU A 865 -18.88 44.26 10.50
N LEU A 866 -18.74 45.59 10.47
CA LEU A 866 -18.50 46.40 11.66
C LEU A 866 -19.80 46.97 12.24
N ASN A 867 -20.27 46.38 13.32
CA ASN A 867 -21.34 46.93 14.15
C ASN A 867 -20.75 47.95 15.14
N GLY A 868 -20.52 49.17 14.63
CA GLY A 868 -19.77 50.20 15.33
C GLY A 868 -18.28 49.90 15.36
N ASN A 869 -17.76 49.50 16.53
CA ASN A 869 -16.35 49.11 16.72
C ASN A 869 -16.20 47.61 17.04
N VAL A 870 -17.25 46.81 16.87
CA VAL A 870 -17.23 45.35 17.04
C VAL A 870 -17.36 44.72 15.66
N LEU A 871 -16.46 43.78 15.36
CA LEU A 871 -16.55 42.91 14.19
C LEU A 871 -17.52 41.76 14.51
N GLN A 872 -18.44 41.46 13.61
CA GLN A 872 -19.46 40.42 13.74
C GLN A 872 -19.80 39.84 12.38
N ASP A 873 -20.36 38.64 12.34
CA ASP A 873 -21.03 38.09 11.15
C ASP A 873 -22.16 39.01 10.67
N VAL A 874 -22.41 39.04 9.36
CA VAL A 874 -23.65 39.59 8.80
C VAL A 874 -24.78 38.61 9.12
N LEU A 875 -25.62 39.00 10.07
CA LEU A 875 -26.73 38.19 10.56
C LEU A 875 -28.05 38.54 9.85
N ILE A 876 -28.82 37.52 9.49
CA ILE A 876 -30.22 37.65 9.04
C ILE A 876 -31.18 37.10 10.10
N THR A 877 -32.39 37.66 10.10
CA THR A 877 -33.50 37.18 10.95
C THR A 877 -34.22 36.03 10.25
N GLN A 878 -34.12 34.81 10.78
CA GLN A 878 -34.89 33.66 10.29
C GLN A 878 -35.98 33.21 11.27
N LEU A 879 -36.97 32.49 10.76
CA LEU A 879 -38.05 31.88 11.55
C LEU A 879 -37.56 30.56 12.16
N VAL A 880 -37.85 30.33 13.44
CA VAL A 880 -37.45 29.12 14.16
C VAL A 880 -38.45 27.98 13.91
N PHE A 881 -37.92 26.79 13.62
CA PHE A 881 -38.66 25.53 13.48
C PHE A 881 -38.06 24.47 14.41
N ASP A 882 -38.85 23.47 14.79
CA ASP A 882 -38.38 22.33 15.59
C ASP A 882 -37.74 21.23 14.73
N GLU A 883 -37.33 20.12 15.35
CA GLU A 883 -36.72 18.96 14.65
C GLU A 883 -37.68 18.27 13.64
N ASN A 884 -38.99 18.53 13.73
CA ASN A 884 -40.00 18.01 12.80
C ASN A 884 -40.30 19.00 11.66
N GLY A 885 -39.80 20.24 11.75
CA GLY A 885 -40.10 21.33 10.84
C GLY A 885 -41.35 22.15 11.20
N ASP A 886 -41.90 22.00 12.41
CA ASP A 886 -43.05 22.76 12.88
C ASP A 886 -42.63 24.14 13.48
N PRO A 887 -43.40 25.22 13.24
CA PRO A 887 -43.12 26.55 13.80
C PRO A 887 -43.01 26.58 15.33
N VAL A 888 -41.87 27.04 15.86
CA VAL A 888 -41.72 27.26 17.32
C VAL A 888 -42.37 28.60 17.70
N LEU A 889 -43.40 28.55 18.53
CA LEU A 889 -44.19 29.74 18.95
C LEU A 889 -43.81 30.23 20.35
N ASP A 890 -44.01 31.52 20.59
CA ASP A 890 -43.93 32.15 21.90
C ASP A 890 -45.22 31.96 22.73
N GLN A 891 -45.23 32.48 23.96
CA GLN A 891 -46.38 32.44 24.88
C GLN A 891 -47.64 33.22 24.39
N ASN A 892 -47.60 33.85 23.22
CA ASN A 892 -48.67 34.62 22.60
C ASN A 892 -49.04 34.08 21.19
N ASP A 893 -48.65 32.85 20.87
CA ASP A 893 -48.82 32.19 19.55
C ASP A 893 -48.07 32.89 18.38
N VAL A 894 -47.01 33.66 18.66
CA VAL A 894 -46.17 34.30 17.63
C VAL A 894 -44.95 33.44 17.34
N GLN A 895 -44.65 33.13 16.07
CA GLN A 895 -43.46 32.34 15.73
C GLN A 895 -42.17 33.09 16.14
N LEU A 896 -41.29 32.38 16.84
CA LEU A 896 -39.98 32.90 17.25
C LEU A 896 -39.09 33.14 16.04
N THR A 897 -38.20 34.12 16.19
CA THR A 897 -37.13 34.40 15.25
C THR A 897 -35.78 34.35 15.95
N GLU A 898 -34.77 33.91 15.21
CA GLU A 898 -33.37 33.91 15.64
C GLU A 898 -32.52 34.72 14.65
N GLN A 899 -31.29 35.04 15.06
CA GLN A 899 -30.29 35.63 14.17
C GLN A 899 -29.29 34.53 13.78
N VAL A 900 -29.08 34.33 12.48
CA VAL A 900 -28.08 33.41 11.94
C VAL A 900 -27.21 34.10 10.90
N PRO A 901 -25.95 33.68 10.69
CA PRO A 901 -25.11 34.18 9.60
C PRO A 901 -25.78 33.96 8.24
N ASP A 902 -25.73 34.97 7.37
CA ASP A 902 -26.39 34.95 6.06
C ASP A 902 -25.86 33.79 5.18
N PRO A 903 -26.69 32.78 4.84
CA PRO A 903 -26.25 31.64 4.05
C PRO A 903 -25.92 32.02 2.60
N ASP A 904 -26.45 33.12 2.07
CA ASP A 904 -26.17 33.60 0.71
C ASP A 904 -24.83 34.35 0.61
N LEU A 905 -24.22 34.74 1.74
CA LEU A 905 -22.94 35.48 1.80
C LEU A 905 -21.73 34.61 2.15
N ARG A 906 -21.88 33.28 2.25
CA ARG A 906 -20.83 32.36 2.70
C ARG A 906 -19.55 32.44 1.86
N LEU A 907 -18.43 32.58 2.55
CA LEU A 907 -17.09 32.64 1.98
C LEU A 907 -16.62 31.22 1.63
N SER A 908 -15.66 31.14 0.71
CA SER A 908 -15.24 29.90 0.10
C SER A 908 -13.71 29.84 0.03
N PRO A 909 -13.06 28.81 0.62
CA PRO A 909 -11.65 28.86 0.98
C PRO A 909 -10.72 29.16 -0.18
N SER A 910 -9.62 29.85 0.10
CA SER A 910 -8.65 30.27 -0.92
C SER A 910 -7.59 29.21 -1.21
N MET A 911 -7.25 28.37 -0.22
CA MET A 911 -6.32 27.24 -0.36
C MET A 911 -7.02 25.90 -0.60
N SER A 912 -6.24 24.91 -1.08
CA SER A 912 -6.76 23.58 -1.39
C SER A 912 -5.76 22.47 -1.03
N ALA A 913 -6.15 21.63 -0.07
CA ALA A 913 -5.47 20.36 0.27
C ALA A 913 -5.40 19.35 -0.92
N THR A 914 -6.01 19.68 -2.05
CA THR A 914 -5.86 18.89 -3.28
C THR A 914 -4.47 19.06 -3.88
N GLY A 915 -3.92 20.27 -3.88
CA GLY A 915 -2.61 20.61 -4.43
C GLY A 915 -2.49 22.08 -4.86
N ALA A 916 -1.26 22.54 -5.06
CA ALA A 916 -0.93 23.95 -5.31
C ALA A 916 -1.65 24.52 -6.55
N ARG A 917 -1.73 23.76 -7.64
CA ARG A 917 -2.45 24.16 -8.87
C ARG A 917 -3.97 24.22 -8.71
N ARG A 918 -4.53 23.74 -7.59
CA ARG A 918 -5.96 23.81 -7.25
C ARG A 918 -6.30 24.89 -6.21
N SER A 919 -5.34 25.74 -5.86
CA SER A 919 -5.47 26.81 -4.87
C SER A 919 -5.66 28.17 -5.54
N PHE A 920 -6.76 28.86 -5.22
CA PHE A 920 -7.05 30.21 -5.72
C PHE A 920 -6.07 31.24 -5.12
N PHE A 921 -5.59 30.99 -3.90
CA PHE A 921 -4.49 31.75 -3.29
C PHE A 921 -3.23 31.72 -4.19
N MET A 922 -2.85 30.55 -4.70
CA MET A 922 -1.67 30.43 -5.58
C MET A 922 -1.87 31.15 -6.92
N GLU A 923 -3.08 31.13 -7.47
CA GLU A 923 -3.43 31.89 -8.68
C GLU A 923 -3.34 33.40 -8.44
N LYS A 924 -3.84 33.89 -7.29
CA LYS A 924 -3.77 35.31 -6.91
C LYS A 924 -2.33 35.78 -6.64
N MET A 925 -1.56 35.07 -5.82
CA MET A 925 -0.17 35.45 -5.51
C MET A 925 0.78 35.35 -6.73
N THR A 926 0.33 34.79 -7.85
CA THR A 926 1.08 34.76 -9.12
C THR A 926 0.38 35.53 -10.25
N GLU A 927 -0.80 36.12 -10.00
CA GLU A 927 -1.77 36.65 -10.99
C GLU A 927 -1.84 35.78 -12.28
N THR A 928 -1.79 34.45 -12.11
CA THR A 928 -1.73 33.46 -13.20
C THR A 928 -2.80 32.40 -12.96
N GLU A 929 -3.67 32.20 -13.94
CA GLU A 929 -4.78 31.23 -13.85
C GLU A 929 -4.23 29.80 -13.94
N LEU A 930 -4.69 28.90 -13.06
CA LEU A 930 -4.22 27.51 -12.95
C LEU A 930 -5.41 26.56 -13.11
N ASN A 931 -5.83 25.88 -12.04
CA ASN A 931 -6.94 24.93 -12.02
C ASN A 931 -7.82 25.10 -10.75
N ALA A 932 -7.82 26.25 -10.05
CA ALA A 932 -8.62 26.41 -8.82
C ALA A 932 -10.14 26.38 -9.06
N GLY A 933 -10.59 26.65 -10.29
CA GLY A 933 -12.01 26.60 -10.68
C GLY A 933 -12.78 27.88 -10.37
N ARG A 934 -12.08 28.99 -10.09
CA ARG A 934 -12.62 30.35 -10.01
C ARG A 934 -11.81 31.21 -10.98
N ALA A 935 -12.46 32.10 -11.72
CA ALA A 935 -11.76 32.96 -12.67
C ALA A 935 -10.94 34.06 -11.97
N LEU A 936 -9.75 34.38 -12.49
CA LEU A 936 -9.00 35.55 -12.02
C LEU A 936 -9.67 36.85 -12.51
N SER A 937 -10.53 37.42 -11.68
CA SER A 937 -11.03 38.78 -11.88
C SER A 937 -9.89 39.81 -11.87
N PRO A 938 -9.96 40.89 -12.68
CA PRO A 938 -8.98 41.99 -12.66
C PRO A 938 -8.84 42.55 -11.25
N ALA A 939 -7.66 42.37 -10.65
CA ALA A 939 -7.48 42.60 -9.23
C ALA A 939 -7.45 44.10 -8.88
N THR A 940 -8.14 44.48 -7.81
CA THR A 940 -8.04 45.82 -7.20
C THR A 940 -6.67 46.07 -6.56
N VAL A 941 -6.00 45.01 -6.13
CA VAL A 941 -4.59 44.98 -5.68
C VAL A 941 -3.89 43.80 -6.35
N ASN A 942 -2.78 44.05 -7.03
CA ASN A 942 -1.99 43.02 -7.71
C ASN A 942 -1.01 42.36 -6.72
N HIS A 943 -1.15 41.06 -6.50
CA HIS A 943 -0.41 40.33 -5.48
C HIS A 943 0.89 39.67 -5.97
N ALA A 944 1.16 39.68 -7.28
CA ALA A 944 2.41 39.16 -7.82
C ALA A 944 3.63 39.87 -7.21
N ASN A 945 4.74 39.15 -7.04
CA ASN A 945 6.01 39.63 -6.46
C ASN A 945 5.95 40.10 -4.99
N MET A 946 4.83 39.88 -4.26
CA MET A 946 4.78 40.09 -2.81
C MET A 946 5.43 38.93 -2.03
N LEU A 947 5.27 37.70 -2.54
CA LEU A 947 6.02 36.52 -2.09
C LEU A 947 7.18 36.25 -3.05
N THR A 948 8.30 35.84 -2.49
CA THR A 948 9.44 35.32 -3.26
C THR A 948 9.13 33.93 -3.84
N ALA A 949 9.90 33.51 -4.85
CA ALA A 949 9.68 32.21 -5.47
C ALA A 949 10.04 31.02 -4.56
N ALA A 950 10.80 31.23 -3.49
CA ALA A 950 11.03 30.23 -2.43
C ALA A 950 9.84 30.11 -1.47
N GLU A 951 9.19 31.23 -1.10
CA GLU A 951 7.98 31.22 -0.27
C GLU A 951 6.81 30.59 -1.04
N LEU A 952 6.65 30.93 -2.33
CA LEU A 952 5.67 30.30 -3.22
C LEU A 952 5.93 28.80 -3.39
N ARG A 953 7.21 28.37 -3.45
CA ARG A 953 7.60 26.96 -3.42
C ARG A 953 7.14 26.29 -2.12
N LEU A 954 7.44 26.88 -0.96
CA LEU A 954 7.08 26.31 0.35
C LEU A 954 5.57 26.10 0.50
N ILE A 955 4.76 27.08 0.06
CA ILE A 955 3.30 26.98 0.03
C ILE A 955 2.84 25.91 -0.97
N ALA A 956 3.48 25.79 -2.14
CA ALA A 956 3.15 24.76 -3.12
C ALA A 956 3.42 23.34 -2.61
N GLU A 957 4.58 23.14 -1.96
CA GLU A 957 4.98 21.89 -1.30
C GLU A 957 3.96 21.47 -0.25
N PHE A 958 3.59 22.41 0.63
CA PHE A 958 2.60 22.23 1.69
C PHE A 958 1.22 21.80 1.14
N LEU A 959 0.71 22.51 0.14
CA LEU A 959 -0.59 22.21 -0.49
C LEU A 959 -0.59 20.86 -1.21
N ASP A 960 0.51 20.53 -1.89
CA ASP A 960 0.63 19.28 -2.65
C ASP A 960 0.67 18.03 -1.78
N ILE A 961 1.35 18.06 -0.61
CA ILE A 961 1.36 16.91 0.31
C ILE A 961 0.05 16.76 1.09
N GLY A 962 -0.75 17.83 1.20
CA GLY A 962 -2.13 17.76 1.69
C GLY A 962 -2.61 18.92 2.59
N GLY A 963 -1.79 19.95 2.81
CA GLY A 963 -2.14 21.08 3.69
C GLY A 963 -2.37 20.68 5.16
N GLN A 964 -1.70 19.63 5.63
CA GLN A 964 -1.82 19.12 7.00
C GLN A 964 -1.39 20.18 8.03
N TYR A 965 -2.04 20.24 9.18
CA TYR A 965 -1.67 21.21 10.22
C TYR A 965 -0.27 20.92 10.80
N TYR A 966 -0.01 19.63 11.09
CA TYR A 966 1.31 19.08 11.41
C TYR A 966 1.65 17.90 10.49
N ASN A 967 2.95 17.71 10.24
CA ASN A 967 3.52 16.55 9.54
C ASN A 967 4.52 15.75 10.39
N ASN A 968 4.82 16.18 11.62
CA ASN A 968 5.54 15.40 12.63
C ASN A 968 4.59 15.02 13.79
N PRO A 969 4.34 13.72 14.06
CA PRO A 969 3.44 13.29 15.13
C PRO A 969 4.05 13.47 16.54
N PHE A 970 5.35 13.71 16.66
CA PHE A 970 6.06 13.96 17.92
C PHE A 970 6.39 15.44 18.13
N ASP A 971 5.76 16.35 17.38
CA ASP A 971 5.90 17.78 17.62
C ASP A 971 5.17 18.17 18.92
N PRO A 972 5.83 18.83 19.90
CA PRO A 972 5.23 19.14 21.19
C PRO A 972 4.07 20.15 21.12
N THR A 973 3.86 20.85 20.00
CA THR A 973 2.69 21.71 19.78
C THR A 973 1.63 21.10 18.86
N ALA A 974 1.78 19.84 18.44
CA ALA A 974 0.73 19.14 17.70
C ALA A 974 -0.51 18.89 18.59
N PRO A 975 -1.74 19.23 18.11
CA PRO A 975 -2.98 19.00 18.87
C PRO A 975 -3.19 17.56 19.36
N GLN A 976 -3.49 17.42 20.66
CA GLN A 976 -3.82 16.16 21.33
C GLN A 976 -5.33 16.07 21.66
N ASN A 977 -5.82 14.87 21.99
CA ASN A 977 -7.17 14.60 22.49
C ASN A 977 -7.34 14.90 23.99
#